data_AF-A0A1W6LNH9-F1
#
_entry.id   AF-A0A1W6LNH9-F1
#
_cell.length_a   1.000
_cell.length_b   1.000
_cell.length_c   1.000
_cell.angle_alpha   90.00
_cell.angle_beta   90.00
_cell.angle_gamma   90.00
#
_symmetry.space_group_name_H-M   'P 1'
#
loop_
_entity.id
_entity.type
_entity.pdbx_description
1 polymer ?
#
loop_
_entity_poly.entity_id
_entity_poly.type
_entity_poly.pdbx_seq_one_letter_code
_entity_poly.pdbx_strand_id
1 'polypeptide(L)'
;MSMVRSILLIAYMLCVSAEADYLTVAKSELSEGTLSGIRMAHQVCKVAKNDPDYNSDTREFRFVDALSRLGVFFVEDNGKDVNSILELAGLYGMEVSGNDFDYLSISYPKNNRQSYKIPDTAPDAEELEQLCSSWIKPELDGVIAELDSIQSPESDKFSIIFTTDETGLENDLRAGYGEVLLVKGAVKILLGFFEQPAYNFDIQNLDAIIQNIANESFSAAQLLEPNPDFLTLLSTLEEPDKGKNIQFQNKTYMIEGLDYLLQAIDYIKNDEYDRPGVDRFVFIAEEDFEIVEFYEDKISEVRDSLTNDNIAEIQISEGKEYALQNSPDGGTSLLQGSSLKVELTQIEDFYDGSLKLLYKDAGEQQQKTYQIEGGTIFADYVDLYFEGGYFTFFIDQSKENITEGYLNDWQEAIEITGITGSLAGSFAGEQITFDMNPAYGSQRFPEPVSPRDFLPEFNKWNRPAAYTVGSGMDNDPTLGGILPNFTHKDWLSAFDNLQPSGRVNIYPADPWQIYKNWDGSAEISYWLDEQLVFKDATGEVPDEEINADISELYLAYEGSTLHGCLIIEGMQEVEDIYYDQECSYEIIFSPSAYYPETKGAVKIVLDGTEYSYEKYDWYGYWESDLNREVDIYYRDKGIYFTLMDSSDFPTLPPITGKYVTVNSLSGDEWNYEYIDYNPTQLIAGTMGKMQGTVASSTIPESRFFVQAYTNKAEPEDSVVDFAVIQGAGDFELELPMGFDGYIKAYSSIFAFENPFEVGSELKCESVIEFKQWKDNLSCGIINVEYPEIIKPGETRSFEDVNGASGCIIALDLLAGEQYSLDFSSPEMLDIGIYEPDARTYNYYYSNNFSFVPSYSGRYFIEVSEDYYSQELSQFDFSVTLTSEYQPPAADIANDKGIGAQDGYVNELDMLAFSDIWLISANKNSWAGFADFSEDRFVNLKDFARLALFWYTYAAE
;
A
#
# COMPACT_ATOMS: atom_id res chain seq x y z
N MET A 1 -12.62 -24.71 26.24
CA MET A 1 -11.48 -25.66 26.10
C MET A 1 -10.15 -25.13 26.64
N SER A 2 -9.91 -23.82 26.75
CA SER A 2 -8.64 -23.28 27.26
C SER A 2 -8.32 -23.69 28.70
N MET A 3 -9.29 -23.73 29.62
CA MET A 3 -9.07 -24.17 31.01
C MET A 3 -8.67 -25.66 31.12
N VAL A 4 -9.19 -26.51 30.23
CA VAL A 4 -8.84 -27.95 30.19
C VAL A 4 -7.45 -28.14 29.57
N ARG A 5 -7.08 -27.33 28.55
CA ARG A 5 -5.71 -27.25 28.03
C ARG A 5 -4.73 -26.74 29.08
N SER A 6 -5.03 -25.68 29.82
CA SER A 6 -4.17 -25.15 30.90
C SER A 6 -4.05 -26.13 32.07
N ILE A 7 -5.10 -26.88 32.42
CA ILE A 7 -5.04 -27.92 33.46
C ILE A 7 -4.23 -29.14 32.96
N LEU A 8 -4.38 -29.54 31.70
CA LEU A 8 -3.57 -30.59 31.08
C LEU A 8 -2.12 -30.15 30.89
N LEU A 9 -1.86 -28.86 30.66
CA LEU A 9 -0.53 -28.27 30.50
C LEU A 9 0.18 -28.11 31.83
N ILE A 10 -0.51 -27.64 32.87
CA ILE A 10 -0.01 -27.64 34.25
C ILE A 10 0.20 -29.09 34.72
N ALA A 11 -0.68 -30.03 34.37
CA ALA A 11 -0.47 -31.44 34.64
C ALA A 11 0.70 -32.05 33.83
N TYR A 12 0.92 -31.62 32.58
CA TYR A 12 2.05 -32.04 31.74
C TYR A 12 3.36 -31.49 32.31
N MET A 13 3.44 -30.19 32.61
CA MET A 13 4.61 -29.59 33.27
C MET A 13 4.89 -30.14 34.66
N LEU A 14 3.85 -30.43 35.47
CA LEU A 14 3.99 -31.10 36.77
C LEU A 14 4.32 -32.61 36.64
N CYS A 15 4.10 -33.23 35.48
CA CYS A 15 4.53 -34.60 35.18
C CYS A 15 5.94 -34.66 34.58
N VAL A 16 6.36 -33.61 33.86
CA VAL A 16 7.71 -33.40 33.30
C VAL A 16 8.71 -33.11 34.42
N SER A 17 8.28 -32.48 35.52
CA SER A 17 9.11 -32.13 36.69
C SER A 17 9.63 -33.30 37.55
N ALA A 18 9.57 -34.54 37.07
CA ALA A 18 10.13 -35.70 37.77
C ALA A 18 11.38 -36.29 37.10
N GLU A 19 11.64 -36.03 35.81
CA GLU A 19 12.79 -36.63 35.10
C GLU A 19 13.11 -36.04 33.70
N ALA A 20 12.40 -35.01 33.22
CA ALA A 20 12.58 -34.51 31.84
C ALA A 20 13.65 -33.40 31.75
N ASP A 21 14.49 -33.48 30.71
CA ASP A 21 15.48 -32.45 30.39
C ASP A 21 14.79 -31.24 29.74
N TYR A 22 14.71 -30.12 30.45
CA TYR A 22 14.10 -28.87 29.97
C TYR A 22 14.70 -28.42 28.62
N LEU A 23 15.98 -28.69 28.38
CA LEU A 23 16.64 -28.32 27.11
C LEU A 23 16.06 -29.10 25.94
N THR A 24 15.81 -30.40 26.10
CA THR A 24 15.19 -31.23 25.05
C THR A 24 13.79 -30.75 24.72
N VAL A 25 12.98 -30.42 25.73
CA VAL A 25 11.63 -29.89 25.50
C VAL A 25 11.71 -28.54 24.79
N ALA A 26 12.53 -27.60 25.27
CA ALA A 26 12.66 -26.29 24.63
C ALA A 26 13.15 -26.37 23.18
N LYS A 27 14.10 -27.27 22.88
CA LYS A 27 14.54 -27.54 21.50
C LYS A 27 13.40 -28.05 20.62
N SER A 28 12.67 -29.06 21.10
CA SER A 28 11.54 -29.64 20.35
C SER A 28 10.49 -28.60 20.01
N GLU A 29 10.14 -27.74 20.97
CA GLU A 29 9.14 -26.68 20.80
C GLU A 29 9.63 -25.58 19.83
N LEU A 30 10.92 -25.19 19.87
CA LEU A 30 11.50 -24.26 18.88
C LEU A 30 11.50 -24.85 17.47
N SER A 31 11.77 -26.14 17.33
CA SER A 31 11.85 -26.82 16.04
C SER A 31 10.50 -27.06 15.38
N GLU A 32 9.37 -26.83 16.07
CA GLU A 32 8.05 -26.92 15.46
C GLU A 32 7.81 -25.88 14.36
N GLY A 33 8.57 -24.77 14.34
CA GLY A 33 8.36 -23.70 13.35
C GLY A 33 7.03 -22.96 13.56
N THR A 34 6.51 -22.94 14.79
CA THR A 34 5.24 -22.29 15.11
C THR A 34 5.37 -21.19 16.16
N LEU A 35 4.50 -20.18 16.12
CA LEU A 35 4.35 -19.15 17.14
C LEU A 35 4.13 -19.79 18.52
N SER A 36 3.23 -20.79 18.60
CA SER A 36 2.98 -21.50 19.85
C SER A 36 4.21 -22.25 20.36
N GLY A 37 4.98 -22.87 19.47
CA GLY A 37 6.21 -23.58 19.80
C GLY A 37 7.27 -22.63 20.36
N ILE A 38 7.46 -21.46 19.76
CA ILE A 38 8.36 -20.42 20.30
C ILE A 38 7.93 -19.96 21.69
N ARG A 39 6.64 -19.63 21.87
CA ARG A 39 6.10 -19.20 23.18
C ARG A 39 6.27 -20.31 24.23
N MET A 40 6.04 -21.56 23.84
CA MET A 40 6.23 -22.71 24.73
C MET A 40 7.70 -22.91 25.09
N ALA A 41 8.61 -22.86 24.12
CA ALA A 41 10.04 -22.95 24.37
C ALA A 41 10.51 -21.87 25.35
N HIS A 42 10.09 -20.63 25.15
CA HIS A 42 10.42 -19.53 26.06
C HIS A 42 9.87 -19.78 27.48
N GLN A 43 8.64 -20.27 27.59
CA GLN A 43 8.04 -20.61 28.89
C GLN A 43 8.79 -21.77 29.58
N VAL A 44 9.22 -22.78 28.82
CA VAL A 44 10.03 -23.90 29.33
C VAL A 44 11.38 -23.38 29.86
N CYS A 45 12.05 -22.51 29.11
CA CYS A 45 13.31 -21.87 29.54
C CYS A 45 13.11 -21.02 30.81
N LYS A 46 12.02 -20.26 30.91
CA LYS A 46 11.66 -19.51 32.12
C LYS A 46 11.47 -20.41 33.34
N VAL A 47 10.81 -21.56 33.18
CA VAL A 47 10.62 -22.52 34.27
C VAL A 47 11.98 -23.12 34.67
N ALA A 48 12.78 -23.52 33.69
CA ALA A 48 14.11 -24.11 33.91
C ALA A 48 15.07 -23.16 34.66
N LYS A 49 15.09 -21.86 34.34
CA LYS A 49 15.88 -20.84 35.06
C LYS A 49 15.47 -20.67 36.52
N ASN A 50 14.21 -20.98 36.86
CA ASN A 50 13.69 -20.88 38.22
C ASN A 50 13.74 -22.21 38.99
N ASP A 51 14.10 -23.30 38.32
CA ASP A 51 14.24 -24.62 38.93
C ASP A 51 15.64 -24.74 39.59
N PRO A 52 15.72 -24.80 40.93
CA PRO A 52 17.00 -24.87 41.63
C PRO A 52 17.76 -26.19 41.39
N ASP A 53 17.09 -27.22 40.87
CA ASP A 53 17.67 -28.53 40.59
C ASP A 53 18.16 -28.66 39.12
N TYR A 54 17.87 -27.67 38.26
CA TYR A 54 18.33 -27.63 36.87
C TYR A 54 19.55 -26.71 36.69
N ASN A 55 20.52 -27.15 35.88
CA ASN A 55 21.69 -26.33 35.55
C ASN A 55 21.44 -25.48 34.29
N SER A 56 20.78 -24.33 34.45
CA SER A 56 20.56 -23.38 33.36
C SER A 56 21.81 -22.63 32.90
N ASP A 57 22.97 -22.86 33.53
CA ASP A 57 24.25 -22.20 33.19
C ASP A 57 25.04 -22.91 32.08
N THR A 58 24.42 -23.85 31.36
CA THR A 58 25.04 -24.50 30.19
C THR A 58 24.99 -23.59 28.96
N ARG A 59 25.98 -23.70 28.07
CA ARG A 59 26.05 -22.86 26.86
C ARG A 59 24.88 -23.15 25.92
N GLU A 60 24.51 -24.41 25.83
CA GLU A 60 23.43 -24.94 25.00
C GLU A 60 22.08 -24.40 25.45
N PHE A 61 21.83 -24.39 26.76
CA PHE A 61 20.61 -23.78 27.32
C PHE A 61 20.55 -22.28 27.08
N ARG A 62 21.66 -21.55 27.24
CA ARG A 62 21.68 -20.10 26.98
C ARG A 62 21.42 -19.76 25.52
N PHE A 63 21.90 -20.58 24.58
CA PHE A 63 21.59 -20.41 23.16
C PHE A 63 20.09 -20.59 22.88
N VAL A 64 19.49 -21.67 23.38
CA VAL A 64 18.07 -21.97 23.22
C VAL A 64 17.19 -20.91 23.92
N ASP A 65 17.59 -20.46 25.11
CA ASP A 65 16.91 -19.37 25.81
C ASP A 65 16.98 -18.07 25.02
N ALA A 66 18.16 -17.67 24.52
CA ALA A 66 18.33 -16.47 23.70
C ALA A 66 17.47 -16.51 22.42
N LEU A 67 17.46 -17.63 21.69
CA LEU A 67 16.60 -17.83 20.52
C LEU A 67 15.12 -17.73 20.89
N SER A 68 14.69 -18.38 21.97
CA SER A 68 13.29 -18.35 22.41
C SER A 68 12.86 -16.94 22.84
N ARG A 69 13.75 -16.19 23.51
CA ARG A 69 13.56 -14.79 23.92
C ARG A 69 13.42 -13.87 22.71
N LEU A 70 14.31 -13.98 21.74
CA LEU A 70 14.23 -13.24 20.49
C LEU A 70 12.95 -13.61 19.71
N GLY A 71 12.59 -14.89 19.71
CA GLY A 71 11.34 -15.37 19.12
C GLY A 71 10.12 -14.67 19.74
N VAL A 72 9.93 -14.74 21.06
CA VAL A 72 8.79 -14.09 21.72
C VAL A 72 8.84 -12.55 21.63
N PHE A 73 10.03 -11.94 21.55
CA PHE A 73 10.16 -10.51 21.25
C PHE A 73 9.45 -10.14 19.94
N PHE A 74 9.47 -11.00 18.93
CA PHE A 74 8.68 -10.79 17.72
C PHE A 74 7.23 -11.23 17.91
N VAL A 75 7.00 -12.43 18.46
CA VAL A 75 5.74 -13.16 18.26
C VAL A 75 4.86 -13.34 19.48
N GLU A 76 5.18 -12.80 20.66
CA GLU A 76 4.23 -12.86 21.79
C GLU A 76 2.90 -12.19 21.38
N ASP A 77 1.80 -12.76 21.85
CA ASP A 77 0.49 -12.13 21.77
C ASP A 77 -0.37 -12.76 22.86
N ASN A 78 -0.35 -12.13 24.03
CA ASN A 78 -1.08 -12.60 25.20
C ASN A 78 -2.22 -11.65 25.61
N GLY A 79 -2.42 -10.56 24.86
CA GLY A 79 -3.46 -9.56 25.07
C GLY A 79 -3.35 -8.81 26.39
N LYS A 80 -2.15 -8.70 26.99
CA LYS A 80 -1.92 -7.98 28.26
C LYS A 80 -1.05 -6.75 28.09
N ASP A 81 0.26 -6.96 28.10
CA ASP A 81 1.28 -5.91 28.06
C ASP A 81 1.94 -5.95 26.69
N VAL A 82 2.20 -4.78 26.08
CA VAL A 82 2.88 -4.68 24.79
C VAL A 82 4.35 -4.98 25.00
N ASN A 83 4.75 -6.23 24.79
CA ASN A 83 6.11 -6.71 25.00
C ASN A 83 6.63 -7.53 23.81
N SER A 84 6.00 -7.35 22.65
CA SER A 84 6.42 -7.90 21.38
C SER A 84 6.06 -7.00 20.21
N ILE A 85 6.70 -7.26 19.06
CA ILE A 85 6.42 -6.57 17.80
C ILE A 85 5.00 -6.88 17.30
N LEU A 86 4.51 -8.11 17.47
CA LEU A 86 3.12 -8.45 17.11
C LEU A 86 2.10 -7.73 17.97
N GLU A 87 2.29 -7.64 19.29
CA GLU A 87 1.38 -6.86 20.15
C GLU A 87 1.42 -5.37 19.81
N LEU A 88 2.61 -4.82 19.50
CA LEU A 88 2.76 -3.45 19.03
C LEU A 88 2.02 -3.22 17.71
N ALA A 89 2.21 -4.12 16.74
CA ALA A 89 1.50 -4.10 15.46
C ALA A 89 -0.03 -4.24 15.66
N GLY A 90 -0.46 -5.00 16.67
CA GLY A 90 -1.84 -5.12 17.09
C GLY A 90 -2.45 -3.80 17.56
N LEU A 91 -1.68 -2.93 18.23
CA LEU A 91 -2.16 -1.57 18.57
C LEU A 91 -2.42 -0.71 17.33
N TYR A 92 -1.64 -0.95 16.28
CA TYR A 92 -1.81 -0.41 14.93
C TYR A 92 -2.90 -1.17 14.14
N GLY A 93 -3.60 -2.12 14.74
CA GLY A 93 -4.72 -2.84 14.14
C GLY A 93 -4.29 -3.96 13.20
N MET A 94 -3.00 -4.27 13.14
CA MET A 94 -2.51 -5.41 12.39
C MET A 94 -2.87 -6.69 13.14
N GLU A 95 -3.64 -7.56 12.52
CA GLU A 95 -4.02 -8.85 13.06
C GLU A 95 -3.19 -9.94 12.36
N VAL A 96 -2.48 -10.74 13.15
CA VAL A 96 -1.77 -11.91 12.66
C VAL A 96 -2.58 -13.15 12.96
N SER A 97 -2.98 -13.85 11.91
CA SER A 97 -3.65 -15.14 12.00
C SER A 97 -2.73 -16.26 11.52
N GLY A 98 -2.99 -17.49 11.97
CA GLY A 98 -2.10 -18.62 11.77
C GLY A 98 -1.21 -18.88 12.98
N ASN A 99 -0.51 -19.99 12.94
CA ASN A 99 0.39 -20.41 14.02
C ASN A 99 1.73 -20.88 13.48
N ASP A 100 1.78 -21.36 12.25
CA ASP A 100 3.01 -21.81 11.60
C ASP A 100 3.55 -20.66 10.76
N PHE A 101 4.86 -20.39 10.82
CA PHE A 101 5.51 -19.29 10.10
C PHE A 101 5.22 -19.31 8.61
N ASP A 102 5.11 -20.51 8.03
CA ASP A 102 4.81 -20.69 6.60
C ASP A 102 3.35 -20.34 6.24
N TYR A 103 2.49 -20.23 7.26
CA TYR A 103 1.05 -19.98 7.12
C TYR A 103 0.59 -18.77 7.94
N LEU A 104 1.50 -17.86 8.32
CA LEU A 104 1.11 -16.60 8.94
C LEU A 104 0.44 -15.70 7.91
N SER A 105 -0.71 -15.16 8.27
CA SER A 105 -1.42 -14.16 7.50
C SER A 105 -1.51 -12.89 8.34
N ILE A 106 -0.87 -11.83 7.85
CA ILE A 106 -1.01 -10.49 8.41
C ILE A 106 -2.16 -9.83 7.66
N SER A 107 -3.15 -9.40 8.42
CA SER A 107 -4.22 -8.54 7.94
C SER A 107 -4.15 -7.22 8.70
N TYR A 108 -4.70 -6.17 8.13
CA TYR A 108 -4.78 -4.87 8.77
C TYR A 108 -6.11 -4.24 8.41
N PRO A 109 -6.62 -3.31 9.23
CA PRO A 109 -7.95 -2.77 9.03
C PRO A 109 -7.84 -1.85 7.83
N LYS A 110 -8.49 -2.21 6.73
CA LYS A 110 -8.64 -1.31 5.59
C LYS A 110 -9.92 -0.50 5.81
N ASN A 111 -9.83 0.79 5.56
CA ASN A 111 -10.99 1.65 5.37
C ASN A 111 -11.65 1.31 4.01
N ASN A 112 -12.72 2.02 3.69
CA ASN A 112 -13.49 1.77 2.48
C ASN A 112 -12.81 2.10 1.17
N ARG A 113 -11.69 2.80 1.22
CA ARG A 113 -10.86 3.10 0.06
C ARG A 113 -9.73 2.10 -0.09
N GLN A 114 -9.85 0.92 0.54
CA GLN A 114 -8.79 -0.07 0.64
C GLN A 114 -7.50 0.47 1.27
N SER A 115 -7.56 1.63 1.93
CA SER A 115 -6.41 2.25 2.59
C SER A 115 -6.36 1.82 4.05
N TYR A 116 -5.16 1.65 4.58
CA TYR A 116 -4.97 1.27 5.98
C TYR A 116 -5.57 2.31 6.96
N LYS A 117 -6.26 1.83 8.00
CA LYS A 117 -6.84 2.64 9.08
C LYS A 117 -6.08 2.37 10.37
N ILE A 118 -5.40 3.40 10.86
CA ILE A 118 -4.73 3.38 12.17
C ILE A 118 -5.81 3.42 13.28
N PRO A 119 -5.84 2.48 14.22
CA PRO A 119 -6.74 2.52 15.37
C PRO A 119 -6.46 3.69 16.32
N ASP A 120 -7.49 4.18 17.00
CA ASP A 120 -7.35 5.21 18.05
C ASP A 120 -6.49 4.71 19.25
N THR A 121 -6.24 3.41 19.34
CA THR A 121 -5.38 2.77 20.35
C THR A 121 -3.91 2.67 19.94
N ALA A 122 -3.56 3.10 18.72
CA ALA A 122 -2.19 3.08 18.24
C ALA A 122 -1.34 4.04 19.06
N PRO A 123 -0.13 3.62 19.49
CA PRO A 123 0.70 4.46 20.34
C PRO A 123 1.18 5.69 19.59
N ASP A 124 1.22 6.83 20.29
CA ASP A 124 1.84 8.04 19.79
C ASP A 124 3.38 7.99 19.92
N ALA A 125 4.06 9.04 19.48
CA ALA A 125 5.52 9.11 19.51
C ALA A 125 6.11 8.99 20.93
N GLU A 126 5.46 9.58 21.94
CA GLU A 126 5.91 9.54 23.33
C GLU A 126 5.71 8.12 23.89
N GLU A 127 4.58 7.48 23.59
CA GLU A 127 4.30 6.11 23.97
C GLU A 127 5.25 5.12 23.30
N LEU A 128 5.57 5.31 22.01
CA LEU A 128 6.60 4.52 21.32
C LEU A 128 7.99 4.69 21.95
N GLU A 129 8.39 5.92 22.32
CA GLU A 129 9.66 6.16 23.03
C GLU A 129 9.71 5.41 24.37
N GLN A 130 8.60 5.44 25.11
CA GLN A 130 8.45 4.71 26.36
C GLN A 130 8.52 3.19 26.14
N LEU A 131 7.88 2.66 25.10
CA LEU A 131 7.94 1.24 24.75
C LEU A 131 9.38 0.82 24.38
N CYS A 132 10.07 1.59 23.54
CA CYS A 132 11.47 1.34 23.18
C CYS A 132 12.38 1.24 24.41
N SER A 133 12.22 2.20 25.33
CA SER A 133 13.05 2.29 26.54
C SER A 133 12.69 1.28 27.62
N SER A 134 11.41 0.87 27.72
CA SER A 134 10.92 0.03 28.82
C SER A 134 11.04 -1.46 28.55
N TRP A 135 10.93 -1.91 27.29
CA TRP A 135 10.95 -3.34 26.97
C TRP A 135 11.82 -3.70 25.76
N ILE A 136 11.77 -2.95 24.64
CA ILE A 136 12.49 -3.34 23.41
C ILE A 136 13.98 -3.43 23.67
N LYS A 137 14.59 -2.32 24.10
CA LYS A 137 16.03 -2.27 24.36
C LYS A 137 16.45 -3.25 25.46
N PRO A 138 15.80 -3.28 26.65
CA PRO A 138 16.14 -4.25 27.69
C PRO A 138 16.07 -5.71 27.24
N GLU A 139 15.12 -6.08 26.37
CA GLU A 139 14.98 -7.44 25.89
C GLU A 139 16.09 -7.80 24.91
N LEU A 140 16.39 -6.93 23.93
CA LEU A 140 17.49 -7.13 22.98
C LEU A 140 18.86 -7.15 23.67
N ASP A 141 19.11 -6.24 24.62
CA ASP A 141 20.30 -6.24 25.47
C ASP A 141 20.42 -7.55 26.27
N GLY A 142 19.28 -8.05 26.75
CA GLY A 142 19.19 -9.34 27.46
C GLY A 142 19.55 -10.53 26.57
N VAL A 143 19.11 -10.54 25.32
CA VAL A 143 19.47 -11.56 24.32
C VAL A 143 20.97 -11.52 24.02
N ILE A 144 21.53 -10.32 23.76
CA ILE A 144 22.97 -10.16 23.52
C ILE A 144 23.79 -10.65 24.73
N ALA A 145 23.40 -10.29 25.95
CA ALA A 145 24.12 -10.69 27.15
C ALA A 145 24.19 -12.21 27.33
N GLU A 146 23.10 -12.92 27.00
CA GLU A 146 23.07 -14.40 27.02
C GLU A 146 24.02 -14.97 25.95
N LEU A 147 23.96 -14.45 24.71
CA LEU A 147 24.82 -14.89 23.61
C LEU A 147 26.31 -14.58 23.86
N ASP A 148 26.65 -13.44 24.48
CA ASP A 148 28.01 -13.05 24.84
C ASP A 148 28.64 -13.95 25.90
N SER A 149 27.79 -14.60 26.69
CA SER A 149 28.24 -15.57 27.69
C SER A 149 28.64 -16.92 27.08
N ILE A 150 28.27 -17.20 25.82
CA ILE A 150 28.63 -18.43 25.11
C ILE A 150 30.04 -18.29 24.56
N GLN A 151 30.95 -19.15 25.05
CA GLN A 151 32.34 -19.21 24.63
C GLN A 151 32.57 -20.45 23.76
N SER A 152 33.32 -20.31 22.66
CA SER A 152 33.67 -21.42 21.76
C SER A 152 35.19 -21.47 21.47
N PRO A 153 36.03 -21.74 22.48
CA PRO A 153 37.47 -21.89 22.26
C PRO A 153 37.77 -23.14 21.40
N GLU A 154 38.91 -23.15 20.70
CA GLU A 154 39.27 -24.25 19.78
C GLU A 154 39.29 -25.65 20.43
N SER A 155 39.61 -25.71 21.72
CA SER A 155 39.62 -26.96 22.49
C SER A 155 38.23 -27.49 22.90
N ASP A 156 37.21 -26.65 22.79
CA ASP A 156 35.85 -26.90 23.28
C ASP A 156 34.85 -26.07 22.46
N LYS A 157 34.74 -26.38 21.16
CA LYS A 157 33.86 -25.69 20.22
C LYS A 157 32.40 -25.85 20.67
N PHE A 158 31.66 -24.74 20.66
CA PHE A 158 30.23 -24.78 20.92
C PHE A 158 29.52 -25.62 19.86
N SER A 159 28.64 -26.50 20.31
CA SER A 159 27.83 -27.34 19.45
C SER A 159 26.61 -27.78 20.22
N ILE A 160 25.44 -27.59 19.63
CA ILE A 160 24.18 -28.15 20.12
C ILE A 160 23.57 -29.01 19.00
N ILE A 161 23.02 -30.17 19.38
CA ILE A 161 22.36 -31.09 18.46
C ILE A 161 20.86 -31.07 18.75
N PHE A 162 20.07 -30.81 17.72
CA PHE A 162 18.64 -31.01 17.65
C PHE A 162 18.41 -32.39 17.04
N THR A 163 17.89 -33.33 17.82
CA THR A 163 17.72 -34.71 17.35
C THR A 163 16.54 -34.83 16.39
N THR A 164 16.51 -35.87 15.57
CA THR A 164 15.35 -36.23 14.74
C THR A 164 14.04 -36.34 15.52
N ASP A 165 14.07 -36.81 16.77
CA ASP A 165 12.89 -36.85 17.66
C ASP A 165 12.42 -35.44 18.07
N GLU A 166 13.31 -34.45 18.07
CA GLU A 166 13.01 -33.04 18.42
C GLU A 166 12.55 -32.24 17.19
N THR A 167 13.13 -32.50 16.01
CA THR A 167 12.86 -31.73 14.77
C THR A 167 11.84 -32.36 13.83
N GLY A 168 11.63 -33.67 13.92
CA GLY A 168 10.84 -34.43 12.95
C GLY A 168 11.53 -34.65 11.60
N LEU A 169 12.80 -34.26 11.45
CA LEU A 169 13.58 -34.42 10.22
C LEU A 169 14.22 -35.81 10.09
N GLU A 170 14.76 -36.13 8.91
CA GLU A 170 15.42 -37.42 8.66
C GLU A 170 16.77 -37.55 9.36
N ASN A 171 17.49 -36.44 9.54
CA ASN A 171 18.79 -36.35 10.21
C ASN A 171 18.73 -35.40 11.41
N ASP A 172 19.62 -35.59 12.38
CA ASP A 172 19.79 -34.63 13.46
C ASP A 172 20.33 -33.30 12.87
N LEU A 173 19.98 -32.15 13.44
CA LEU A 173 20.57 -30.86 13.06
C LEU A 173 21.60 -30.42 14.09
N ARG A 174 22.74 -29.91 13.66
CA ARG A 174 23.74 -29.28 14.52
C ARG A 174 23.77 -27.77 14.29
N ALA A 175 23.55 -27.00 15.35
CA ALA A 175 23.96 -25.60 15.39
C ALA A 175 25.34 -25.49 16.07
N GLY A 176 26.24 -24.73 15.45
CA GLY A 176 27.57 -24.41 15.93
C GLY A 176 27.66 -22.98 16.46
N TYR A 177 28.89 -22.46 16.55
CA TYR A 177 29.11 -21.08 16.99
C TYR A 177 28.81 -20.05 15.89
N GLY A 178 28.77 -20.46 14.62
CA GLY A 178 28.33 -19.61 13.50
C GLY A 178 26.93 -19.06 13.71
N GLU A 179 25.98 -19.90 14.13
CA GLU A 179 24.61 -19.49 14.44
C GLU A 179 24.54 -18.53 15.63
N VAL A 180 25.40 -18.69 16.64
CA VAL A 180 25.50 -17.72 17.75
C VAL A 180 25.92 -16.35 17.22
N LEU A 181 26.89 -16.30 16.31
CA LEU A 181 27.38 -15.05 15.70
C LEU A 181 26.32 -14.42 14.78
N LEU A 182 25.58 -15.22 13.99
CA LEU A 182 24.47 -14.73 13.17
C LEU A 182 23.42 -14.00 14.02
N VAL A 183 22.97 -14.62 15.11
CA VAL A 183 21.95 -14.02 15.99
C VAL A 183 22.49 -12.76 16.67
N LYS A 184 23.75 -12.75 17.11
CA LYS A 184 24.39 -11.52 17.63
C LYS A 184 24.40 -10.40 16.60
N GLY A 185 24.78 -10.72 15.36
CA GLY A 185 24.80 -9.78 14.24
C GLY A 185 23.44 -9.17 14.01
N ALA A 186 22.41 -10.01 13.86
CA ALA A 186 21.03 -9.57 13.65
C ALA A 186 20.51 -8.67 14.79
N VAL A 187 20.70 -9.06 16.06
CA VAL A 187 20.22 -8.28 17.20
C VAL A 187 20.96 -6.93 17.32
N LYS A 188 22.26 -6.88 16.99
CA LYS A 188 23.03 -5.63 16.96
C LYS A 188 22.59 -4.71 15.83
N ILE A 189 22.32 -5.25 14.63
CA ILE A 189 21.74 -4.48 13.53
C ILE A 189 20.36 -3.92 13.93
N LEU A 190 19.51 -4.73 14.56
CA LEU A 190 18.21 -4.27 15.08
C LEU A 190 18.36 -3.15 16.10
N LEU A 191 19.31 -3.25 17.05
CA LEU A 191 19.61 -2.14 17.97
C LEU A 191 20.06 -0.88 17.22
N GLY A 192 20.81 -1.02 16.13
CA GLY A 192 21.18 0.10 15.25
C GLY A 192 19.99 0.85 14.64
N PHE A 193 18.82 0.21 14.52
CA PHE A 193 17.58 0.83 14.05
C PHE A 193 16.64 1.27 15.19
N PHE A 194 16.58 0.50 16.29
CA PHE A 194 15.51 0.60 17.30
C PHE A 194 15.97 1.02 18.69
N GLU A 195 17.22 1.46 18.91
CA GLU A 195 17.72 1.76 20.27
C GLU A 195 16.83 2.78 21.00
N GLN A 196 16.64 3.95 20.40
CA GLN A 196 15.77 5.04 20.84
C GLN A 196 15.40 5.90 19.62
N PRO A 197 14.27 6.61 19.62
CA PRO A 197 13.98 7.56 18.56
C PRO A 197 15.06 8.65 18.53
N ALA A 198 15.88 8.63 17.46
CA ALA A 198 16.87 9.68 17.22
C ALA A 198 16.23 10.97 16.68
N TYR A 199 14.97 10.89 16.25
CA TYR A 199 14.24 11.94 15.58
C TYR A 199 12.95 12.29 16.30
N ASN A 200 12.48 13.52 16.10
CA ASN A 200 11.22 13.99 16.62
C ASN A 200 10.06 13.56 15.70
N PHE A 201 9.08 12.84 16.23
CA PHE A 201 7.90 12.36 15.50
C PHE A 201 6.61 13.08 15.91
N ASP A 202 6.70 14.16 16.69
CA ASP A 202 5.54 14.91 17.14
C ASP A 202 4.86 15.62 15.97
N ILE A 203 3.55 15.35 15.81
CA ILE A 203 2.71 15.96 14.78
C ILE A 203 1.60 16.77 15.46
N GLN A 204 1.64 18.09 15.27
CA GLN A 204 0.56 19.01 15.60
C GLN A 204 -0.59 18.87 14.60
N ASN A 205 -1.82 19.04 15.10
CA ASN A 205 -3.06 19.01 14.31
C ASN A 205 -3.28 17.71 13.53
N LEU A 206 -2.97 16.56 14.13
CA LEU A 206 -3.18 15.25 13.53
C LEU A 206 -4.61 15.08 12.98
N ASP A 207 -5.64 15.55 13.69
CA ASP A 207 -7.04 15.52 13.22
C ASP A 207 -7.25 16.24 11.88
N ALA A 208 -6.59 17.39 11.68
CA ALA A 208 -6.68 18.15 10.43
C ALA A 208 -5.94 17.42 9.29
N ILE A 209 -4.82 16.77 9.59
CA ILE A 209 -4.09 15.94 8.62
C ILE A 209 -4.93 14.72 8.23
N ILE A 210 -5.52 14.01 9.19
CA ILE A 210 -6.43 12.89 8.94
C ILE A 210 -7.63 13.36 8.11
N GLN A 211 -8.22 14.51 8.43
CA GLN A 211 -9.31 15.10 7.65
C GLN A 211 -8.87 15.40 6.22
N ASN A 212 -7.68 15.95 6.01
CA ASN A 212 -7.14 16.21 4.67
C ASN A 212 -6.87 14.92 3.91
N ILE A 213 -6.36 13.86 4.54
CA ILE A 213 -6.19 12.54 3.92
C ILE A 213 -7.55 11.97 3.52
N ALA A 214 -8.54 12.02 4.42
CA ALA A 214 -9.91 11.56 4.15
C ALA A 214 -10.61 12.38 3.05
N ASN A 215 -10.30 13.67 2.94
CA ASN A 215 -10.80 14.52 1.88
C ASN A 215 -10.06 14.33 0.56
N GLU A 216 -9.02 13.48 0.54
CA GLU A 216 -8.06 13.37 -0.56
C GLU A 216 -7.56 14.76 -0.91
N SER A 217 -7.17 15.55 0.07
CA SER A 217 -6.60 16.88 -0.11
C SER A 217 -5.35 17.08 0.76
N PHE A 218 -4.75 15.98 1.19
CA PHE A 218 -3.50 15.95 1.93
C PHE A 218 -2.36 16.39 1.01
N SER A 219 -1.58 17.35 1.49
CA SER A 219 -0.26 17.60 0.93
C SER A 219 0.80 17.42 2.00
N ALA A 220 1.98 16.95 1.61
CA ALA A 220 3.17 16.90 2.45
C ALA A 220 3.44 18.27 3.09
N ALA A 221 3.21 19.38 2.39
CA ALA A 221 3.31 20.73 2.97
C ALA A 221 2.39 20.93 4.20
N GLN A 222 1.16 20.38 4.19
CA GLN A 222 0.26 20.47 5.35
C GLN A 222 0.75 19.66 6.56
N LEU A 223 1.55 18.61 6.35
CA LEU A 223 2.24 17.90 7.43
C LEU A 223 3.49 18.67 7.87
N LEU A 224 4.30 19.10 6.92
CA LEU A 224 5.68 19.53 7.14
C LEU A 224 5.82 21.01 7.56
N GLU A 225 4.94 21.91 7.12
CA GLU A 225 4.99 23.34 7.47
C GLU A 225 4.54 23.64 8.90
N PRO A 226 3.42 23.05 9.40
CA PRO A 226 3.01 23.25 10.80
C PRO A 226 3.91 22.51 11.80
N ASN A 227 4.66 21.52 11.32
CA ASN A 227 5.52 20.65 12.14
C ASN A 227 7.00 20.78 11.72
N PRO A 228 7.62 21.96 11.94
CA PRO A 228 9.00 22.20 11.50
C PRO A 228 10.01 21.26 12.16
N ASP A 229 9.70 20.75 13.36
CA ASP A 229 10.57 19.84 14.10
C ASP A 229 10.31 18.36 13.75
N PHE A 230 9.26 18.02 12.98
CA PHE A 230 9.00 16.64 12.56
C PHE A 230 10.16 16.11 11.71
N LEU A 231 10.63 14.90 12.01
CA LEU A 231 11.81 14.24 11.43
C LEU A 231 13.15 14.97 11.64
N THR A 232 13.20 15.95 12.54
CA THR A 232 14.48 16.58 12.96
C THR A 232 15.15 15.76 14.05
N LEU A 233 16.47 15.88 14.21
CA LEU A 233 17.18 15.24 15.32
C LEU A 233 16.58 15.65 16.67
N LEU A 234 16.31 14.65 17.52
CA LEU A 234 15.71 14.86 18.83
C LEU A 234 16.65 15.69 19.71
N SER A 235 16.14 16.80 20.25
CA SER A 235 16.88 17.69 21.14
C SER A 235 15.99 18.07 22.31
N THR A 236 16.52 18.02 23.54
CA THR A 236 15.78 18.45 24.73
C THR A 236 16.54 19.55 25.48
N LEU A 237 15.86 20.27 26.37
CA LEU A 237 16.50 21.29 27.21
C LEU A 237 17.59 20.72 28.11
N GLU A 238 17.48 19.45 28.51
CA GLU A 238 18.44 18.77 29.39
C GLU A 238 19.54 18.07 28.59
N GLU A 239 19.21 17.55 27.39
CA GLU A 239 20.11 16.83 26.49
C GLU A 239 19.98 17.38 25.06
N PRO A 240 20.68 18.49 24.74
CA PRO A 240 20.58 19.14 23.43
C PRO A 240 21.12 18.27 22.28
N ASP A 241 22.02 17.34 22.59
CA ASP A 241 22.64 16.42 21.62
C ASP A 241 22.04 15.00 21.69
N LYS A 242 20.82 14.83 22.23
CA LYS A 242 20.22 13.50 22.46
C LYS A 242 20.17 12.64 21.19
N GLY A 243 19.49 13.11 20.15
CA GLY A 243 19.33 12.40 18.87
C GLY A 243 20.68 12.11 18.20
N LYS A 244 21.61 13.05 18.28
CA LYS A 244 22.99 12.89 17.78
C LYS A 244 23.75 11.77 18.50
N ASN A 245 23.70 11.74 19.82
CA ASN A 245 24.38 10.70 20.60
C ASN A 245 23.77 9.33 20.34
N ILE A 246 22.44 9.25 20.17
CA ILE A 246 21.74 8.03 19.76
C ILE A 246 22.26 7.58 18.39
N GLN A 247 22.39 8.46 17.40
CA GLN A 247 22.90 8.06 16.08
C GLN A 247 24.34 7.56 16.08
N PHE A 248 25.23 8.13 16.90
CA PHE A 248 26.58 7.59 17.05
C PHE A 248 26.59 6.20 17.69
N GLN A 249 25.67 5.94 18.62
CA GLN A 249 25.53 4.63 19.25
C GLN A 249 24.94 3.61 18.26
N ASN A 250 23.91 4.00 17.50
CA ASN A 250 23.34 3.21 16.40
C ASN A 250 24.39 2.80 15.38
N LYS A 251 25.27 3.73 14.99
CA LYS A 251 26.43 3.45 14.12
C LYS A 251 27.32 2.34 14.67
N THR A 252 27.62 2.41 15.96
CA THR A 252 28.48 1.44 16.64
C THR A 252 27.82 0.06 16.62
N TYR A 253 26.52 -0.02 16.90
CA TYR A 253 25.79 -1.27 16.83
C TYR A 253 25.70 -1.84 15.41
N MET A 254 25.52 -0.99 14.39
CA MET A 254 25.55 -1.41 12.99
C MET A 254 26.91 -2.02 12.61
N ILE A 255 28.02 -1.35 12.95
CA ILE A 255 29.38 -1.86 12.69
C ILE A 255 29.60 -3.21 13.41
N GLU A 256 29.27 -3.29 14.71
CA GLU A 256 29.41 -4.52 15.50
C GLU A 256 28.56 -5.67 14.91
N GLY A 257 27.35 -5.35 14.43
CA GLY A 257 26.44 -6.31 13.83
C GLY A 257 26.98 -6.88 12.51
N LEU A 258 27.50 -6.01 11.63
CA LEU A 258 28.15 -6.42 10.39
C LEU A 258 29.43 -7.24 10.65
N ASP A 259 30.23 -6.85 11.66
CA ASP A 259 31.40 -7.63 12.08
C ASP A 259 31.03 -9.04 12.54
N TYR A 260 29.92 -9.20 13.26
CA TYR A 260 29.44 -10.53 13.67
C TYR A 260 28.92 -11.35 12.50
N LEU A 261 28.25 -10.73 11.52
CA LEU A 261 27.78 -11.40 10.31
C LEU A 261 28.95 -11.94 9.48
N LEU A 262 30.00 -11.13 9.27
CA LEU A 262 31.23 -11.55 8.59
C LEU A 262 31.93 -12.70 9.32
N GLN A 263 32.05 -12.60 10.65
CA GLN A 263 32.60 -13.70 11.47
C GLN A 263 31.76 -14.97 11.38
N ALA A 264 30.43 -14.86 11.27
CA ALA A 264 29.55 -16.00 11.13
C ALA A 264 29.74 -16.69 9.78
N ILE A 265 29.82 -15.92 8.68
CA ILE A 265 30.10 -16.42 7.34
C ILE A 265 31.42 -17.20 7.32
N ASP A 266 32.51 -16.60 7.82
CA ASP A 266 33.81 -17.26 7.91
C ASP A 266 33.76 -18.54 8.76
N TYR A 267 33.04 -18.52 9.88
CA TYR A 267 32.89 -19.70 10.73
C TYR A 267 32.14 -20.83 10.02
N ILE A 268 31.00 -20.53 9.36
CA ILE A 268 30.15 -21.53 8.70
C ILE A 268 30.87 -22.12 7.49
N LYS A 269 31.55 -21.29 6.70
CA LYS A 269 32.35 -21.69 5.54
C LYS A 269 33.48 -22.64 5.92
N ASN A 270 34.15 -22.39 7.04
CA ASN A 270 35.26 -23.19 7.54
C ASN A 270 34.86 -24.28 8.53
N ASP A 271 33.55 -24.50 8.79
CA ASP A 271 33.12 -25.57 9.68
C ASP A 271 33.34 -26.92 8.98
N GLU A 272 34.33 -27.70 9.42
CA GLU A 272 34.64 -29.03 8.87
C GLU A 272 33.80 -30.16 9.51
N TYR A 273 32.71 -29.84 10.21
CA TYR A 273 31.88 -30.87 10.82
C TYR A 273 31.20 -31.73 9.75
N ASP A 274 31.62 -32.98 9.69
CA ASP A 274 31.06 -34.04 8.86
C ASP A 274 30.86 -35.27 9.76
N ARG A 275 29.64 -35.41 10.30
CA ARG A 275 29.23 -36.59 11.06
C ARG A 275 28.03 -37.23 10.34
N PRO A 276 28.13 -38.50 9.92
CA PRO A 276 27.01 -39.18 9.29
C PRO A 276 25.74 -39.16 10.15
N GLY A 277 24.63 -38.75 9.54
CA GLY A 277 23.31 -38.65 10.19
C GLY A 277 23.10 -37.37 11.01
N VAL A 278 24.00 -36.39 10.90
CA VAL A 278 23.85 -35.06 11.50
C VAL A 278 24.13 -34.00 10.44
N ASP A 279 23.07 -33.31 10.01
CA ASP A 279 23.15 -32.18 9.09
C ASP A 279 23.45 -30.89 9.87
N ARG A 280 23.92 -29.85 9.16
CA ARG A 280 24.19 -28.54 9.76
C ARG A 280 22.90 -27.71 9.75
N PHE A 281 22.70 -26.92 10.80
CA PHE A 281 21.54 -26.04 10.92
C PHE A 281 21.61 -24.92 9.87
N VAL A 282 22.76 -24.24 9.77
CA VAL A 282 23.11 -23.37 8.63
C VAL A 282 24.36 -23.93 7.94
N PHE A 283 24.34 -24.00 6.62
CA PHE A 283 25.53 -24.31 5.83
C PHE A 283 25.53 -23.49 4.54
N ILE A 284 26.73 -23.33 3.99
CA ILE A 284 26.94 -22.75 2.67
C ILE A 284 27.39 -23.92 1.79
N ALA A 285 26.65 -24.20 0.71
CA ALA A 285 27.04 -25.24 -0.22
C ALA A 285 28.29 -24.82 -1.01
N GLU A 286 29.11 -25.77 -1.47
CA GLU A 286 30.35 -25.43 -2.19
C GLU A 286 30.07 -24.64 -3.48
N GLU A 287 28.95 -24.94 -4.14
CA GLU A 287 28.44 -24.22 -5.31
C GLU A 287 28.06 -22.76 -5.03
N ASP A 288 27.75 -22.42 -3.77
CA ASP A 288 27.31 -21.09 -3.36
C ASP A 288 28.47 -20.22 -2.83
N PHE A 289 29.71 -20.75 -2.76
CA PHE A 289 30.84 -20.01 -2.20
C PHE A 289 31.12 -18.70 -2.92
N GLU A 290 30.99 -18.67 -4.26
CA GLU A 290 31.17 -17.43 -5.04
C GLU A 290 30.08 -16.39 -4.70
N ILE A 291 28.83 -16.83 -4.50
CA ILE A 291 27.71 -15.95 -4.16
C ILE A 291 27.92 -15.37 -2.75
N VAL A 292 28.32 -16.21 -1.80
CA VAL A 292 28.58 -15.76 -0.44
C VAL A 292 29.79 -14.84 -0.37
N GLU A 293 30.88 -15.13 -1.10
CA GLU A 293 32.04 -14.22 -1.19
C GLU A 293 31.64 -12.85 -1.77
N PHE A 294 30.76 -12.83 -2.79
CA PHE A 294 30.23 -11.60 -3.33
C PHE A 294 29.50 -10.75 -2.28
N TYR A 295 28.63 -11.35 -1.45
CA TYR A 295 27.95 -10.65 -0.36
C TYR A 295 28.88 -10.30 0.80
N GLU A 296 29.84 -11.15 1.13
CA GLU A 296 30.87 -10.90 2.15
C GLU A 296 31.68 -9.64 1.82
N ASP A 297 32.06 -9.48 0.55
CA ASP A 297 32.73 -8.28 0.06
C ASP A 297 31.83 -7.03 0.21
N LYS A 298 30.52 -7.14 -0.04
CA LYS A 298 29.59 -5.98 0.10
C LYS A 298 29.39 -5.60 1.55
N ILE A 299 29.13 -6.58 2.41
CA ILE A 299 28.98 -6.36 3.85
C ILE A 299 30.25 -5.74 4.41
N SER A 300 31.43 -6.21 3.96
CA SER A 300 32.73 -5.63 4.32
C SER A 300 32.87 -4.19 3.86
N GLU A 301 32.49 -3.88 2.62
CA GLU A 301 32.55 -2.51 2.07
C GLU A 301 31.66 -1.54 2.87
N VAL A 302 30.43 -1.93 3.21
CA VAL A 302 29.53 -1.11 4.05
C VAL A 302 30.10 -0.92 5.46
N ARG A 303 30.58 -2.01 6.07
CA ARG A 303 31.17 -1.96 7.42
C ARG A 303 32.43 -1.09 7.45
N ASP A 304 33.29 -1.21 6.46
CA ASP A 304 34.51 -0.42 6.34
C ASP A 304 34.20 1.05 6.03
N SER A 305 33.18 1.34 5.19
CA SER A 305 32.66 2.69 4.97
C SER A 305 32.25 3.38 6.28
N LEU A 306 31.45 2.70 7.09
CA LEU A 306 31.01 3.22 8.39
C LEU A 306 32.18 3.39 9.37
N THR A 307 33.08 2.41 9.41
CA THR A 307 34.21 2.39 10.36
C THR A 307 35.26 3.45 10.04
N ASN A 308 35.60 3.59 8.76
CA ASN A 308 36.70 4.44 8.31
C ASN A 308 36.24 5.82 7.84
N ASP A 309 34.92 6.09 7.87
CA ASP A 309 34.33 7.37 7.46
C ASP A 309 34.65 7.71 6.00
N ASN A 310 34.49 6.72 5.12
CA ASN A 310 34.61 6.82 3.66
C ASN A 310 33.32 6.38 2.96
N ILE A 311 33.22 6.67 1.67
CA ILE A 311 32.09 6.28 0.81
C ILE A 311 32.18 4.77 0.55
N ALA A 312 31.06 4.06 0.62
CA ALA A 312 30.94 2.67 0.21
C ALA A 312 30.78 2.60 -1.31
N GLU A 313 31.59 1.78 -1.95
CA GLU A 313 31.55 1.52 -3.39
C GLU A 313 31.05 0.09 -3.67
N ILE A 314 29.73 -0.11 -3.74
CA ILE A 314 29.14 -1.43 -3.97
C ILE A 314 29.03 -1.70 -5.47
N GLN A 315 29.79 -2.69 -5.93
CA GLN A 315 29.62 -3.28 -7.25
C GLN A 315 28.37 -4.18 -7.26
N ILE A 316 27.23 -3.71 -7.79
CA ILE A 316 25.94 -4.44 -7.76
C ILE A 316 25.94 -5.62 -8.73
N SER A 317 26.59 -5.46 -9.87
CA SER A 317 26.68 -6.53 -10.86
C SER A 317 28.10 -6.70 -11.38
N GLU A 318 28.42 -7.92 -11.77
CA GLU A 318 29.64 -8.21 -12.53
C GLU A 318 29.26 -8.78 -13.88
N GLY A 319 29.83 -8.16 -14.89
CA GLY A 319 29.60 -8.53 -16.26
C GLY A 319 30.66 -9.47 -16.80
N LYS A 320 30.26 -10.40 -17.65
CA LYS A 320 31.16 -11.29 -18.39
C LYS A 320 31.03 -11.06 -19.88
N GLU A 321 32.17 -10.98 -20.56
CA GLU A 321 32.24 -10.99 -22.01
C GLU A 321 32.77 -12.35 -22.48
N TYR A 322 31.99 -13.04 -23.31
CA TYR A 322 32.34 -14.31 -23.92
C TYR A 322 32.66 -14.09 -25.40
N ALA A 323 33.81 -14.58 -25.86
CA ALA A 323 34.10 -14.68 -27.28
C ALA A 323 33.37 -15.88 -27.86
N LEU A 324 32.43 -15.64 -28.79
CA LEU A 324 31.57 -16.67 -29.36
C LEU A 324 32.17 -17.26 -30.64
N GLN A 325 31.98 -18.56 -30.80
CA GLN A 325 32.34 -19.32 -32.01
C GLN A 325 31.35 -20.48 -32.20
N ASN A 326 31.17 -20.95 -33.43
CA ASN A 326 30.37 -22.15 -33.70
C ASN A 326 31.11 -23.14 -34.63
N SER A 327 30.76 -24.41 -34.56
CA SER A 327 31.18 -25.41 -35.55
C SER A 327 30.17 -25.41 -36.69
N PRO A 328 30.56 -24.97 -37.91
CA PRO A 328 29.62 -24.85 -39.01
C PRO A 328 29.36 -26.21 -39.65
N ASP A 329 28.58 -27.07 -38.99
CA ASP A 329 28.20 -28.38 -39.52
C ASP A 329 27.01 -28.30 -40.51
N GLY A 330 26.66 -27.10 -41.00
CA GLY A 330 25.67 -26.94 -42.07
C GLY A 330 25.02 -25.55 -42.27
N GLY A 331 25.44 -24.49 -41.56
CA GLY A 331 24.77 -23.17 -41.58
C GLY A 331 25.71 -21.96 -41.45
N THR A 332 25.15 -20.83 -41.01
CA THR A 332 25.83 -19.54 -40.82
C THR A 332 27.02 -19.69 -39.86
N SER A 333 28.23 -19.38 -40.33
CA SER A 333 29.45 -19.44 -39.49
C SER A 333 29.68 -18.10 -38.79
N LEU A 334 29.84 -18.15 -37.47
CA LEU A 334 30.32 -17.01 -36.69
C LEU A 334 31.79 -16.73 -37.05
N LEU A 335 32.10 -15.45 -37.17
CA LEU A 335 33.43 -14.93 -37.40
C LEU A 335 34.05 -14.45 -36.09
N GLN A 336 35.38 -14.38 -36.07
CA GLN A 336 36.13 -13.79 -34.98
C GLN A 336 35.65 -12.36 -34.70
N GLY A 337 35.34 -12.08 -33.43
CA GLY A 337 34.78 -10.81 -32.97
C GLY A 337 33.31 -10.86 -32.59
N SER A 338 32.64 -12.01 -32.75
CA SER A 338 31.34 -12.26 -32.13
C SER A 338 31.52 -12.38 -30.62
N SER A 339 30.69 -11.71 -29.83
CA SER A 339 30.75 -11.75 -28.38
C SER A 339 29.37 -11.65 -27.74
N LEU A 340 29.22 -12.28 -26.56
CA LEU A 340 28.12 -12.04 -25.64
C LEU A 340 28.69 -11.24 -24.47
N LYS A 341 28.14 -10.07 -24.19
CA LYS A 341 28.44 -9.26 -23.02
C LYS A 341 27.20 -9.27 -22.14
N VAL A 342 27.23 -9.90 -20.97
CA VAL A 342 26.05 -10.09 -20.13
C VAL A 342 26.42 -10.03 -18.64
N GLU A 343 25.55 -9.44 -17.84
CA GLU A 343 25.64 -9.47 -16.37
C GLU A 343 24.92 -10.72 -15.85
N LEU A 344 25.63 -11.63 -15.19
CA LEU A 344 25.11 -12.98 -14.85
C LEU A 344 24.87 -13.17 -13.36
N THR A 345 25.10 -12.15 -12.53
CA THR A 345 25.09 -12.25 -11.06
C THR A 345 23.89 -11.60 -10.38
N GLN A 346 22.88 -11.10 -11.12
CA GLN A 346 21.64 -10.67 -10.49
C GLN A 346 20.74 -11.89 -10.23
N ILE A 347 20.41 -12.07 -8.95
CA ILE A 347 19.51 -13.11 -8.46
C ILE A 347 18.12 -12.72 -8.93
N GLU A 348 17.69 -13.31 -10.04
CA GLU A 348 16.32 -13.24 -10.59
C GLU A 348 15.98 -11.91 -11.32
N ASP A 349 15.91 -12.02 -12.66
CA ASP A 349 15.01 -11.25 -13.55
C ASP A 349 15.44 -9.97 -14.30
N PHE A 350 16.67 -9.44 -14.16
CA PHE A 350 17.15 -8.38 -15.08
C PHE A 350 18.53 -8.68 -15.67
N TYR A 351 18.61 -8.71 -17.01
CA TYR A 351 19.87 -8.87 -17.74
C TYR A 351 20.06 -7.65 -18.63
N ASP A 352 20.90 -6.71 -18.20
CA ASP A 352 21.49 -5.78 -19.15
C ASP A 352 22.67 -6.47 -19.84
N GLY A 353 22.70 -6.36 -21.16
CA GLY A 353 23.65 -7.09 -21.98
C GLY A 353 23.52 -6.79 -23.45
N SER A 354 24.55 -7.17 -24.20
CA SER A 354 24.53 -7.10 -25.65
C SER A 354 25.09 -8.37 -26.26
N LEU A 355 24.42 -8.83 -27.32
CA LEU A 355 24.88 -9.93 -28.14
C LEU A 355 25.36 -9.39 -29.49
N LYS A 356 26.66 -9.49 -29.74
CA LYS A 356 27.28 -9.08 -31.00
C LYS A 356 27.59 -10.29 -31.85
N LEU A 357 26.98 -10.38 -33.02
CA LEU A 357 27.25 -11.42 -34.01
C LEU A 357 28.00 -10.85 -35.22
N LEU A 358 29.13 -11.44 -35.56
CA LEU A 358 29.76 -11.28 -36.87
C LEU A 358 29.62 -12.60 -37.62
N TYR A 359 29.04 -12.60 -38.82
CA TYR A 359 28.84 -13.84 -39.57
C TYR A 359 28.97 -13.63 -41.08
N LYS A 360 29.05 -14.72 -41.83
CA LYS A 360 29.00 -14.69 -43.31
C LYS A 360 27.65 -15.11 -43.82
N ASP A 361 27.03 -14.24 -44.62
CA ASP A 361 25.86 -14.57 -45.42
C ASP A 361 26.10 -14.21 -46.90
N ALA A 362 25.72 -15.10 -47.80
CA ALA A 362 25.92 -14.99 -49.26
C ALA A 362 27.36 -14.64 -49.72
N GLY A 363 28.38 -14.81 -48.88
CA GLY A 363 29.77 -14.48 -49.16
C GLY A 363 30.22 -13.09 -48.67
N GLU A 364 29.33 -12.30 -48.09
CA GLU A 364 29.62 -11.01 -47.47
C GLU A 364 29.65 -11.14 -45.93
N GLN A 365 30.42 -10.27 -45.27
CA GLN A 365 30.49 -10.21 -43.81
C GLN A 365 29.37 -9.31 -43.31
N GLN A 366 28.54 -9.84 -42.42
CA GLN A 366 27.49 -9.11 -41.72
C GLN A 366 27.90 -8.89 -40.25
N GLN A 367 27.36 -7.83 -39.63
CA GLN A 367 27.46 -7.57 -38.20
C GLN A 367 26.07 -7.17 -37.69
N LYS A 368 25.62 -7.80 -36.60
CA LYS A 368 24.40 -7.41 -35.88
C LYS A 368 24.72 -7.36 -34.39
N THR A 369 24.14 -6.38 -33.70
CA THR A 369 24.21 -6.24 -32.24
C THR A 369 22.76 -6.24 -31.75
N TYR A 370 22.44 -7.13 -30.82
CA TYR A 370 21.17 -7.14 -30.10
C TYR A 370 21.41 -6.58 -28.70
N GLN A 371 20.47 -5.78 -28.21
CA GLN A 371 20.38 -5.49 -26.79
C GLN A 371 19.54 -6.59 -26.16
N ILE A 372 20.00 -7.11 -25.02
CA ILE A 372 19.24 -8.10 -24.26
C ILE A 372 18.18 -7.35 -23.47
N GLU A 373 16.93 -7.80 -23.59
CA GLU A 373 15.76 -7.19 -22.92
C GLU A 373 15.36 -7.95 -21.65
N GLY A 374 15.88 -9.16 -21.47
CA GLY A 374 15.63 -10.00 -20.30
C GLY A 374 16.13 -11.42 -20.48
N GLY A 375 15.89 -12.27 -19.49
CA GLY A 375 16.34 -13.65 -19.52
C GLY A 375 15.98 -14.46 -18.28
N THR A 376 16.37 -15.73 -18.26
CA THR A 376 16.19 -16.62 -17.11
C THR A 376 17.38 -17.57 -16.97
N ILE A 377 17.86 -17.76 -15.74
CA ILE A 377 18.88 -18.76 -15.41
C ILE A 377 18.23 -19.91 -14.64
N PHE A 378 18.41 -21.13 -15.13
CA PHE A 378 18.02 -22.36 -14.44
C PHE A 378 19.24 -23.24 -14.27
N ALA A 379 19.89 -23.14 -13.11
CA ALA A 379 21.14 -23.82 -12.79
C ALA A 379 22.28 -23.48 -13.77
N ASP A 380 22.56 -24.34 -14.74
CA ASP A 380 23.55 -24.13 -15.79
C ASP A 380 22.94 -23.67 -17.13
N TYR A 381 21.62 -23.65 -17.27
CA TYR A 381 20.93 -23.19 -18.47
C TYR A 381 20.60 -21.70 -18.39
N VAL A 382 20.83 -20.96 -19.47
CA VAL A 382 20.54 -19.53 -19.61
C VAL A 382 19.69 -19.31 -20.86
N ASP A 383 18.62 -18.54 -20.71
CA ASP A 383 17.75 -18.08 -21.80
C ASP A 383 17.76 -16.55 -21.84
N LEU A 384 18.07 -15.93 -22.96
CA LEU A 384 18.11 -14.47 -23.13
C LEU A 384 17.18 -14.06 -24.27
N TYR A 385 16.40 -13.00 -24.07
CA TYR A 385 15.47 -12.46 -25.07
C TYR A 385 15.92 -11.09 -25.56
N PHE A 386 15.58 -10.75 -26.80
CA PHE A 386 15.85 -9.46 -27.42
C PHE A 386 14.79 -9.17 -28.48
N GLU A 387 14.69 -7.92 -28.94
CA GLU A 387 13.75 -7.55 -30.00
C GLU A 387 13.89 -8.48 -31.22
N GLY A 388 12.89 -9.32 -31.43
CA GLY A 388 12.85 -10.19 -32.60
C GLY A 388 13.50 -11.57 -32.44
N GLY A 389 13.89 -12.01 -31.24
CA GLY A 389 14.46 -13.34 -31.06
C GLY A 389 14.88 -13.73 -29.64
N TYR A 390 15.62 -14.83 -29.54
CA TYR A 390 16.20 -15.31 -28.28
C TYR A 390 17.53 -16.03 -28.49
N PHE A 391 18.32 -16.12 -27.41
CA PHE A 391 19.59 -16.83 -27.34
C PHE A 391 19.67 -17.66 -26.07
N THR A 392 19.71 -18.98 -26.23
CA THR A 392 19.79 -19.96 -25.13
C THR A 392 21.15 -20.63 -25.12
N PHE A 393 21.68 -20.98 -23.95
CA PHE A 393 22.94 -21.70 -23.82
C PHE A 393 23.12 -22.34 -22.44
N PHE A 394 24.15 -23.17 -22.31
CA PHE A 394 24.61 -23.68 -21.02
C PHE A 394 25.93 -23.04 -20.60
N ILE A 395 26.04 -22.66 -19.34
CA ILE A 395 27.26 -22.14 -18.73
C ILE A 395 27.91 -23.21 -17.86
N ASP A 396 29.23 -23.41 -17.99
CA ASP A 396 29.92 -24.38 -17.14
C ASP A 396 30.04 -23.93 -15.68
N GLN A 397 30.38 -24.86 -14.78
CA GLN A 397 30.50 -24.54 -13.34
C GLN A 397 31.52 -23.44 -13.03
N SER A 398 32.60 -23.35 -13.82
CA SER A 398 33.58 -22.25 -13.71
C SER A 398 33.05 -20.91 -14.23
N LYS A 399 31.89 -20.91 -14.87
CA LYS A 399 31.30 -19.77 -15.57
C LYS A 399 32.24 -19.14 -16.60
N GLU A 400 33.20 -19.92 -17.10
CA GLU A 400 34.22 -19.50 -18.06
C GLU A 400 33.86 -19.90 -19.49
N ASN A 401 33.00 -20.91 -19.66
CA ASN A 401 32.64 -21.39 -20.98
C ASN A 401 31.12 -21.46 -21.15
N ILE A 402 30.70 -21.06 -22.35
CA ILE A 402 29.34 -21.26 -22.87
C ILE A 402 29.36 -22.47 -23.80
N THR A 403 28.36 -23.33 -23.67
CA THR A 403 28.19 -24.53 -24.47
C THR A 403 26.76 -24.64 -24.99
N GLU A 404 26.60 -25.40 -26.07
CA GLU A 404 25.29 -25.72 -26.67
C GLU A 404 24.41 -24.49 -26.99
N GLY A 405 25.03 -23.35 -27.28
CA GLY A 405 24.31 -22.12 -27.55
C GLY A 405 23.47 -22.21 -28.82
N TYR A 406 22.25 -21.69 -28.75
CA TYR A 406 21.25 -21.68 -29.78
C TYR A 406 20.62 -20.30 -29.90
N LEU A 407 20.78 -19.67 -31.06
CA LEU A 407 20.18 -18.38 -31.38
C LEU A 407 19.10 -18.54 -32.43
N ASN A 408 17.96 -17.89 -32.21
CA ASN A 408 16.87 -17.79 -33.16
C ASN A 408 16.41 -16.32 -33.24
N ASP A 409 16.68 -15.68 -34.37
CA ASP A 409 16.16 -14.36 -34.74
C ASP A 409 15.10 -14.57 -35.83
N TRP A 410 13.84 -14.37 -35.47
CA TRP A 410 12.71 -14.60 -36.36
C TRP A 410 12.45 -13.44 -37.33
N GLN A 411 12.97 -12.24 -37.04
CA GLN A 411 12.85 -11.08 -37.94
C GLN A 411 13.71 -11.28 -39.18
N GLU A 412 14.95 -11.74 -39.00
CA GLU A 412 15.90 -11.99 -40.10
C GLU A 412 15.91 -13.45 -40.57
N ALA A 413 15.10 -14.31 -39.94
CA ALA A 413 15.08 -15.75 -40.15
C ALA A 413 16.49 -16.38 -40.00
N ILE A 414 17.24 -15.93 -38.98
CA ILE A 414 18.58 -16.43 -38.65
C ILE A 414 18.44 -17.48 -37.54
N GLU A 415 18.96 -18.68 -37.81
CA GLU A 415 19.06 -19.76 -36.83
C GLU A 415 20.52 -20.23 -36.75
N ILE A 416 21.12 -20.17 -35.56
CA ILE A 416 22.51 -20.59 -35.33
C ILE A 416 22.55 -21.54 -34.13
N THR A 417 22.88 -22.81 -34.41
CA THR A 417 23.05 -23.86 -33.40
C THR A 417 24.52 -24.10 -33.08
N GLY A 418 24.80 -24.68 -31.91
CA GLY A 418 26.14 -25.15 -31.55
C GLY A 418 27.13 -24.00 -31.32
N ILE A 419 26.62 -22.87 -30.84
CA ILE A 419 27.43 -21.75 -30.38
C ILE A 419 28.13 -22.19 -29.10
N THR A 420 29.42 -21.90 -29.03
CA THR A 420 30.25 -22.06 -27.83
C THR A 420 30.90 -20.72 -27.55
N GLY A 421 31.17 -20.44 -26.28
CA GLY A 421 31.84 -19.23 -25.85
C GLY A 421 32.95 -19.54 -24.87
N SER A 422 33.99 -18.74 -24.86
CA SER A 422 35.01 -18.73 -23.81
C SER A 422 35.15 -17.32 -23.26
N LEU A 423 35.33 -17.19 -21.94
CA LEU A 423 35.50 -15.92 -21.25
C LEU A 423 36.65 -15.13 -21.90
N ALA A 424 36.29 -13.99 -22.47
CA ALA A 424 37.20 -13.03 -23.07
C ALA A 424 37.64 -11.96 -22.06
N GLY A 425 36.78 -11.65 -21.09
CA GLY A 425 37.06 -10.77 -19.97
C GLY A 425 35.87 -10.63 -19.03
N SER A 426 36.11 -10.01 -17.88
CA SER A 426 35.06 -9.52 -16.98
C SER A 426 35.06 -7.99 -17.00
N PHE A 427 33.91 -7.38 -16.78
CA PHE A 427 33.75 -5.95 -16.61
C PHE A 427 33.01 -5.67 -15.31
N ALA A 428 33.37 -4.57 -14.64
CA ALA A 428 32.53 -4.01 -13.59
C ALA A 428 31.21 -3.61 -14.24
N GLY A 429 30.11 -4.22 -13.81
CA GLY A 429 28.76 -3.80 -14.17
C GLY A 429 28.38 -2.52 -13.43
N GLU A 430 27.14 -2.42 -12.98
CA GLU A 430 26.67 -1.27 -12.22
C GLU A 430 27.37 -1.16 -10.87
N GLN A 431 27.86 0.04 -10.56
CA GLN A 431 28.44 0.39 -9.27
C GLN A 431 27.57 1.46 -8.62
N ILE A 432 27.05 1.17 -7.44
CA ILE A 432 26.37 2.16 -6.61
C ILE A 432 27.33 2.65 -5.54
N THR A 433 27.40 3.97 -5.40
CA THR A 433 28.11 4.62 -4.32
C THR A 433 27.11 5.19 -3.33
N PHE A 434 27.28 4.89 -2.05
CA PHE A 434 26.50 5.52 -1.00
C PHE A 434 27.35 5.69 0.26
N ASP A 435 26.94 6.57 1.15
CA ASP A 435 27.68 6.92 2.35
C ASP A 435 26.70 7.08 3.51
N MET A 436 26.70 6.15 4.45
CA MET A 436 25.79 6.24 5.60
C MET A 436 26.34 7.13 6.73
N ASN A 437 27.58 7.61 6.62
CA ASN A 437 28.21 8.44 7.65
C ASN A 437 27.49 9.77 7.91
N PRO A 438 26.89 10.48 6.94
CA PRO A 438 26.06 11.64 7.21
C PRO A 438 24.85 11.28 8.08
N ALA A 439 24.17 10.15 7.82
CA ALA A 439 22.96 9.77 8.55
C ALA A 439 23.22 9.43 10.03
N TYR A 440 24.35 8.79 10.30
CA TYR A 440 24.76 8.40 11.66
C TYR A 440 25.66 9.43 12.38
N GLY A 441 26.24 10.34 11.60
CA GLY A 441 27.35 11.19 12.00
C GLY A 441 28.72 10.48 11.98
N SER A 442 29.77 11.27 11.84
CA SER A 442 31.17 10.83 11.79
C SER A 442 32.15 11.98 12.06
N GLN A 443 33.44 11.77 11.80
CA GLN A 443 34.42 12.85 11.88
C GLN A 443 34.25 13.87 10.73
N ARG A 444 33.90 13.39 9.54
CA ARG A 444 33.57 14.18 8.35
C ARG A 444 32.19 14.83 8.47
N PHE A 445 31.25 14.16 9.11
CA PHE A 445 29.88 14.61 9.35
C PHE A 445 29.58 14.72 10.85
N PRO A 446 30.15 15.70 11.56
CA PRO A 446 30.05 15.78 13.01
C PRO A 446 28.62 16.01 13.53
N GLU A 447 27.73 16.52 12.68
CA GLU A 447 26.30 16.60 12.92
C GLU A 447 25.60 15.63 11.97
N PRO A 448 24.91 14.59 12.47
CA PRO A 448 24.10 13.76 11.61
C PRO A 448 23.03 14.60 10.90
N VAL A 449 22.72 14.26 9.66
CA VAL A 449 21.66 14.94 8.89
C VAL A 449 20.28 14.49 9.35
N SER A 450 19.31 15.41 9.37
CA SER A 450 17.94 15.06 9.71
C SER A 450 17.21 14.52 8.48
N PRO A 451 16.39 13.47 8.59
CA PRO A 451 15.53 13.02 7.48
C PRO A 451 14.62 14.13 6.96
N ARG A 452 14.24 15.09 7.83
CA ARG A 452 13.53 16.31 7.43
C ARG A 452 14.25 17.08 6.33
N ASP A 453 15.58 17.11 6.39
CA ASP A 453 16.42 17.89 5.48
C ASP A 453 16.54 17.22 4.11
N PHE A 454 16.23 15.92 4.00
CA PHE A 454 16.26 15.18 2.73
C PHE A 454 15.09 15.56 1.82
N LEU A 455 13.98 15.96 2.43
CA LEU A 455 12.73 16.19 1.73
C LEU A 455 12.86 17.39 0.77
N PRO A 456 12.24 17.31 -0.42
CA PRO A 456 12.14 18.44 -1.32
C PRO A 456 11.20 19.51 -0.73
N GLU A 457 11.23 20.71 -1.31
CA GLU A 457 10.10 21.63 -1.17
C GLU A 457 8.92 21.03 -1.94
N PHE A 458 7.72 21.11 -1.38
CA PHE A 458 6.52 20.69 -2.09
C PHE A 458 5.80 21.93 -2.60
N ASN A 459 5.46 21.93 -3.89
CA ASN A 459 4.72 23.04 -4.47
C ASN A 459 3.22 22.99 -4.10
N LYS A 460 2.42 23.93 -4.62
CA LYS A 460 0.96 23.98 -4.35
C LYS A 460 0.18 22.74 -4.81
N TRP A 461 0.81 21.91 -5.64
CA TRP A 461 0.29 20.64 -6.14
C TRP A 461 0.93 19.42 -5.45
N ASN A 462 1.58 19.59 -4.28
CA ASN A 462 2.24 18.50 -3.55
C ASN A 462 3.27 17.69 -4.37
N ARG A 463 3.72 18.23 -5.51
CA ARG A 463 4.83 17.65 -6.27
C ARG A 463 6.13 18.19 -5.66
N PRO A 464 7.17 17.34 -5.51
CA PRO A 464 8.52 17.81 -5.29
C PRO A 464 8.86 18.93 -6.26
N ALA A 465 9.22 20.10 -5.73
CA ALA A 465 9.69 21.19 -6.57
C ALA A 465 11.03 20.76 -7.17
N ALA A 466 11.14 20.90 -8.50
CA ALA A 466 12.34 20.55 -9.22
C ALA A 466 13.56 21.22 -8.60
N TYR A 467 14.68 20.50 -8.51
CA TYR A 467 15.94 20.99 -7.96
C TYR A 467 15.90 21.41 -6.48
N THR A 468 14.92 20.92 -5.70
CA THR A 468 14.81 21.24 -4.26
C THR A 468 15.03 20.06 -3.33
N VAL A 469 15.36 18.88 -3.84
CA VAL A 469 15.73 17.73 -2.99
C VAL A 469 16.92 18.11 -2.10
N GLY A 470 16.86 17.70 -0.84
CA GLY A 470 17.84 18.18 0.13
C GLY A 470 17.62 19.65 0.49
N SER A 471 16.38 20.14 0.52
CA SER A 471 16.07 21.56 0.78
C SER A 471 16.63 22.05 2.13
N GLY A 472 16.62 21.19 3.15
CA GLY A 472 17.25 21.48 4.45
C GLY A 472 18.79 21.55 4.39
N MET A 473 19.39 21.20 3.26
CA MET A 473 20.84 21.17 3.00
C MET A 473 21.23 22.04 1.79
N ASP A 474 20.59 23.20 1.63
CA ASP A 474 20.85 24.12 0.50
C ASP A 474 20.60 23.47 -0.88
N ASN A 475 19.56 22.63 -0.99
CA ASN A 475 19.20 21.87 -2.20
C ASN A 475 20.33 20.95 -2.68
N ASP A 476 20.98 20.24 -1.75
CA ASP A 476 22.03 19.27 -2.06
C ASP A 476 21.42 17.94 -2.55
N PRO A 477 21.53 17.60 -3.86
CA PRO A 477 20.96 16.37 -4.40
C PRO A 477 21.67 15.12 -3.89
N THR A 478 22.85 15.26 -3.30
CA THR A 478 23.59 14.14 -2.70
C THR A 478 23.09 13.79 -1.30
N LEU A 479 22.11 14.54 -0.78
CA LEU A 479 21.56 14.39 0.56
C LEU A 479 22.61 14.49 1.67
N GLY A 480 23.47 15.52 1.61
CA GLY A 480 24.57 15.69 2.56
C GLY A 480 25.70 14.70 2.34
N GLY A 481 25.80 14.15 1.13
CA GLY A 481 26.79 13.15 0.72
C GLY A 481 26.35 11.70 0.89
N ILE A 482 25.10 11.41 1.30
CA ILE A 482 24.59 10.04 1.40
C ILE A 482 24.56 9.33 0.05
N LEU A 483 24.21 10.06 -1.00
CA LEU A 483 24.19 9.59 -2.38
C LEU A 483 25.15 10.46 -3.22
N PRO A 484 26.48 10.23 -3.12
CA PRO A 484 27.49 11.14 -3.66
C PRO A 484 27.37 11.45 -5.16
N ASN A 485 26.81 10.51 -5.92
CA ASN A 485 26.68 10.61 -7.37
C ASN A 485 25.28 11.05 -7.83
N PHE A 486 24.31 11.18 -6.92
CA PHE A 486 22.97 11.62 -7.27
C PHE A 486 22.96 13.10 -7.64
N THR A 487 22.28 13.39 -8.73
CA THR A 487 22.01 14.72 -9.23
C THR A 487 20.51 15.03 -9.10
N HIS A 488 20.15 16.30 -9.24
CA HIS A 488 18.74 16.67 -9.31
C HIS A 488 18.03 16.05 -10.53
N LYS A 489 18.75 15.69 -11.60
CA LYS A 489 18.15 14.98 -12.74
C LYS A 489 17.73 13.56 -12.36
N ASP A 490 18.56 12.86 -11.59
CA ASP A 490 18.23 11.51 -11.12
C ASP A 490 17.00 11.54 -10.21
N TRP A 491 16.88 12.55 -9.34
CA TRP A 491 15.68 12.78 -8.53
C TRP A 491 14.44 13.15 -9.34
N LEU A 492 14.60 13.96 -10.40
CA LEU A 492 13.48 14.29 -11.29
C LEU A 492 12.95 13.04 -11.97
N SER A 493 13.84 12.18 -12.49
CA SER A 493 13.46 10.88 -13.06
C SER A 493 12.81 9.96 -12.02
N ALA A 494 13.34 9.92 -10.79
CA ALA A 494 12.75 9.13 -9.70
C ALA A 494 11.36 9.65 -9.26
N PHE A 495 11.08 10.94 -9.43
CA PHE A 495 9.83 11.59 -9.08
C PHE A 495 8.88 11.80 -10.25
N ASP A 496 9.23 11.35 -11.45
CA ASP A 496 8.45 11.62 -12.66
C ASP A 496 7.04 11.02 -12.55
N ASN A 497 6.91 9.89 -11.84
CA ASN A 497 5.64 9.24 -11.54
C ASN A 497 4.87 9.89 -10.36
N LEU A 498 5.41 10.92 -9.69
CA LEU A 498 4.72 11.56 -8.56
C LEU A 498 3.73 12.60 -9.07
N GLN A 499 2.48 12.16 -9.15
CA GLN A 499 1.34 12.93 -9.64
C GLN A 499 1.12 14.23 -8.85
N PRO A 500 0.82 15.36 -9.53
CA PRO A 500 0.45 16.61 -8.87
C PRO A 500 -0.87 16.46 -8.09
N SER A 501 -0.80 16.37 -6.77
CA SER A 501 -1.95 16.36 -5.86
C SER A 501 -2.07 17.67 -5.08
N GLY A 502 -2.95 18.58 -5.47
CA GLY A 502 -3.20 19.75 -4.62
C GLY A 502 -4.35 20.62 -5.09
N ARG A 503 -4.97 21.32 -4.15
CA ARG A 503 -6.16 22.15 -4.40
C ARG A 503 -5.83 23.34 -5.28
N VAL A 504 -6.45 23.44 -6.46
CA VAL A 504 -6.36 24.65 -7.30
C VAL A 504 -7.73 25.25 -7.57
N ASN A 505 -7.86 26.58 -7.44
CA ASN A 505 -9.09 27.31 -7.66
C ASN A 505 -9.21 27.77 -9.13
N ILE A 506 -10.39 27.63 -9.72
CA ILE A 506 -10.70 28.26 -11.02
C ILE A 506 -11.23 29.67 -10.79
N TYR A 507 -10.48 30.69 -11.23
CA TYR A 507 -10.82 32.10 -11.01
C TYR A 507 -11.76 32.65 -12.08
N PRO A 508 -12.62 33.65 -11.75
CA PRO A 508 -13.38 34.37 -12.74
C PRO A 508 -12.42 35.13 -13.68
N ALA A 509 -12.72 35.13 -14.96
CA ALA A 509 -12.03 35.94 -15.94
C ALA A 509 -12.82 37.22 -16.21
N ASP A 510 -12.11 38.34 -16.23
CA ASP A 510 -12.61 39.56 -16.83
C ASP A 510 -12.74 39.35 -18.34
N PRO A 511 -13.73 39.99 -19.00
CA PRO A 511 -13.93 39.85 -20.44
C PRO A 511 -12.64 40.09 -21.25
N TRP A 512 -11.78 41.04 -20.82
CA TRP A 512 -10.55 41.36 -21.54
C TRP A 512 -9.50 40.24 -21.53
N GLN A 513 -9.56 39.31 -20.58
CA GLN A 513 -8.64 38.17 -20.48
C GLN A 513 -8.97 37.09 -21.52
N ILE A 514 -10.23 36.99 -21.88
CA ILE A 514 -10.77 36.01 -22.82
C ILE A 514 -10.98 36.63 -24.22
N TYR A 515 -10.98 37.96 -24.32
CA TYR A 515 -11.33 38.67 -25.55
C TYR A 515 -10.41 38.27 -26.71
N LYS A 516 -10.99 37.56 -27.67
CA LYS A 516 -10.51 37.49 -29.06
C LYS A 516 -10.29 38.93 -29.52
N ASN A 517 -9.05 39.29 -29.87
CA ASN A 517 -8.80 40.47 -30.71
C ASN A 517 -9.72 40.39 -31.95
N TRP A 518 -9.98 41.52 -32.61
CA TRP A 518 -10.88 41.57 -33.77
C TRP A 518 -10.48 40.66 -34.96
N ASP A 519 -9.26 40.12 -34.93
CA ASP A 519 -8.70 39.13 -35.85
C ASP A 519 -8.78 37.68 -35.32
N GLY A 520 -9.29 37.47 -34.11
CA GLY A 520 -9.49 36.17 -33.47
C GLY A 520 -8.43 35.73 -32.44
N SER A 521 -7.41 36.53 -32.05
CA SER A 521 -6.42 36.08 -31.04
C SER A 521 -6.89 36.25 -29.62
N ALA A 522 -6.84 35.18 -28.82
CA ALA A 522 -6.39 35.30 -27.43
C ALA A 522 -4.88 34.98 -27.44
N GLU A 523 -4.04 35.88 -26.94
CA GLU A 523 -2.64 35.58 -26.65
C GLU A 523 -2.55 34.96 -25.25
N ILE A 524 -1.61 34.03 -25.03
CA ILE A 524 -1.33 33.48 -23.69
C ILE A 524 -1.01 34.59 -22.67
N SER A 525 -0.49 35.73 -23.14
CA SER A 525 -0.15 36.91 -22.34
C SER A 525 -1.32 37.54 -21.57
N TYR A 526 -2.57 37.16 -21.89
CA TYR A 526 -3.78 37.62 -21.21
C TYR A 526 -4.24 36.72 -20.05
N TRP A 527 -3.75 35.49 -19.97
CA TRP A 527 -3.98 34.60 -18.84
C TRP A 527 -3.11 35.01 -17.65
N LEU A 528 -3.63 34.88 -16.44
CA LEU A 528 -2.90 35.20 -15.20
C LEU A 528 -2.38 33.95 -14.51
N ASP A 529 -1.31 34.09 -13.74
CA ASP A 529 -0.73 33.01 -12.92
C ASP A 529 -1.75 32.39 -11.95
N GLU A 530 -2.76 33.15 -11.50
CA GLU A 530 -3.82 32.58 -10.65
C GLU A 530 -4.73 31.60 -11.40
N GLN A 531 -4.86 31.72 -12.73
CA GLN A 531 -5.69 30.85 -13.58
C GLN A 531 -4.97 29.57 -14.03
N LEU A 532 -3.67 29.43 -13.71
CA LEU A 532 -2.87 28.25 -13.99
C LEU A 532 -3.24 27.11 -13.03
N VAL A 533 -3.94 26.10 -13.58
CA VAL A 533 -4.44 24.96 -12.81
C VAL A 533 -3.51 23.75 -12.83
N PHE A 534 -2.77 23.57 -13.93
CA PHE A 534 -1.74 22.54 -14.04
C PHE A 534 -0.52 23.15 -14.74
N LYS A 535 0.65 22.77 -14.29
CA LYS A 535 1.93 23.12 -14.90
C LYS A 535 2.83 21.92 -14.76
N ASP A 536 3.30 21.42 -15.88
CA ASP A 536 4.38 20.46 -15.84
C ASP A 536 5.65 21.15 -15.32
N ALA A 537 6.21 20.58 -14.26
CA ALA A 537 7.36 21.13 -13.56
C ALA A 537 8.69 20.62 -14.15
N THR A 538 8.65 19.49 -14.86
CA THR A 538 9.80 18.84 -15.49
C THR A 538 10.15 19.50 -16.80
N GLY A 539 9.16 19.88 -17.61
CA GLY A 539 9.35 20.42 -18.96
C GLY A 539 10.17 19.46 -19.84
N GLU A 540 10.13 18.17 -19.51
CA GLU A 540 10.92 17.14 -20.18
C GLU A 540 10.03 16.53 -21.26
N VAL A 541 10.28 16.91 -22.52
CA VAL A 541 9.96 16.03 -23.64
C VAL A 541 11.03 14.94 -23.58
N PRO A 542 10.69 13.64 -23.44
CA PRO A 542 11.68 12.58 -23.48
C PRO A 542 12.62 12.81 -24.67
N ASP A 543 13.93 12.92 -24.40
CA ASP A 543 14.95 13.40 -25.36
C ASP A 543 14.97 12.59 -26.69
N GLU A 544 14.24 11.48 -26.77
CA GLU A 544 14.24 10.52 -27.86
C GLU A 544 12.95 10.47 -28.72
N GLU A 545 11.83 11.07 -28.30
CA GLU A 545 10.59 11.10 -29.09
C GLU A 545 9.98 12.51 -29.17
N ILE A 546 9.56 12.90 -30.38
CA ILE A 546 8.93 14.20 -30.66
C ILE A 546 7.46 14.14 -30.19
N ASN A 547 7.21 13.79 -28.93
CA ASN A 547 5.88 13.79 -28.37
C ASN A 547 5.67 15.14 -27.68
N ALA A 548 4.72 15.91 -28.21
CA ALA A 548 4.46 17.24 -27.71
C ALA A 548 3.67 17.10 -26.39
N ASP A 549 4.32 17.42 -25.27
CA ASP A 549 3.72 17.27 -23.93
C ASP A 549 2.97 18.53 -23.48
N ILE A 550 2.01 18.37 -22.56
CA ILE A 550 1.25 19.49 -21.99
C ILE A 550 2.11 20.16 -20.92
N SER A 551 2.64 21.34 -21.24
CA SER A 551 3.40 22.15 -20.27
C SER A 551 2.53 22.89 -19.26
N GLU A 552 1.35 23.41 -19.67
CA GLU A 552 0.49 24.23 -18.81
C GLU A 552 -0.99 24.07 -19.18
N LEU A 553 -1.88 24.08 -18.19
CA LEU A 553 -3.32 24.22 -18.37
C LEU A 553 -3.81 25.41 -17.56
N TYR A 554 -4.47 26.33 -18.24
CA TYR A 554 -5.19 27.44 -17.64
C TYR A 554 -6.69 27.21 -17.73
N LEU A 555 -7.42 27.55 -16.66
CA LEU A 555 -8.88 27.51 -16.60
C LEU A 555 -9.42 28.80 -15.99
N ALA A 556 -10.50 29.34 -16.56
CA ALA A 556 -11.20 30.49 -16.00
C ALA A 556 -12.68 30.54 -16.40
N TYR A 557 -13.53 31.12 -15.55
CA TYR A 557 -14.97 31.27 -15.82
C TYR A 557 -15.38 32.69 -16.22
N GLU A 558 -16.23 32.84 -17.24
CA GLU A 558 -16.96 34.08 -17.54
C GLU A 558 -18.48 33.80 -17.52
N GLY A 559 -19.15 34.16 -16.42
CA GLY A 559 -20.56 33.81 -16.24
C GLY A 559 -20.75 32.30 -16.05
N SER A 560 -21.45 31.64 -16.98
CA SER A 560 -21.59 30.17 -17.01
C SER A 560 -20.62 29.47 -17.97
N THR A 561 -19.77 30.24 -18.67
CA THR A 561 -18.83 29.71 -19.67
C THR A 561 -17.50 29.36 -19.02
N LEU A 562 -17.01 28.13 -19.20
CA LEU A 562 -15.63 27.76 -18.86
C LEU A 562 -14.74 27.99 -20.08
N HIS A 563 -13.67 28.74 -19.88
CA HIS A 563 -12.59 28.90 -20.83
C HIS A 563 -11.38 28.12 -20.35
N GLY A 564 -10.64 27.53 -21.29
CA GLY A 564 -9.35 26.93 -20.99
C GLY A 564 -8.34 27.14 -22.09
N CYS A 565 -7.07 26.99 -21.72
CA CYS A 565 -5.92 27.08 -22.60
C CYS A 565 -4.89 26.02 -22.19
N LEU A 566 -4.62 25.07 -23.07
CA LEU A 566 -3.51 24.12 -22.93
C LEU A 566 -2.30 24.65 -23.68
N ILE A 567 -1.14 24.66 -23.05
CA ILE A 567 0.13 25.01 -23.68
C ILE A 567 0.93 23.75 -23.89
N ILE A 568 1.36 23.53 -25.12
CA ILE A 568 2.09 22.32 -25.49
C ILE A 568 3.58 22.67 -25.63
N GLU A 569 4.44 21.94 -24.92
CA GLU A 569 5.88 22.09 -25.00
C GLU A 569 6.39 21.69 -26.39
N GLY A 570 7.42 22.37 -26.88
CA GLY A 570 8.02 22.06 -28.18
C GLY A 570 7.17 22.42 -29.40
N MET A 571 5.92 22.87 -29.24
CA MET A 571 5.05 23.30 -30.34
C MET A 571 5.68 24.50 -31.08
N GLN A 572 6.24 24.26 -32.26
CA GLN A 572 6.72 25.34 -33.15
C GLN A 572 5.52 25.96 -33.86
N GLU A 573 5.52 27.30 -34.04
CA GLU A 573 4.61 27.99 -34.95
C GLU A 573 4.85 27.50 -36.38
N VAL A 574 4.25 26.38 -36.75
CA VAL A 574 4.25 25.89 -38.12
C VAL A 574 2.92 26.32 -38.73
N GLU A 575 2.98 27.19 -39.74
CA GLU A 575 1.82 27.86 -40.38
C GLU A 575 0.75 26.92 -41.01
N ASP A 576 0.86 25.59 -40.90
CA ASP A 576 -0.08 24.62 -41.46
C ASP A 576 -0.01 23.27 -40.68
N ILE A 577 -0.53 23.22 -39.46
CA ILE A 577 -0.55 21.98 -38.64
C ILE A 577 -1.59 21.01 -39.21
N TYR A 578 -1.13 20.03 -40.00
CA TYR A 578 -1.65 18.68 -39.82
C TYR A 578 -1.07 18.22 -38.49
N TYR A 579 -1.92 18.05 -37.49
CA TYR A 579 -1.56 17.24 -36.34
C TYR A 579 -1.05 15.92 -36.89
N ASP A 580 0.08 15.43 -36.39
CA ASP A 580 0.35 14.01 -36.58
C ASP A 580 -0.88 13.29 -36.01
N GLN A 581 -1.43 12.32 -36.74
CA GLN A 581 -2.68 11.64 -36.36
C GLN A 581 -2.53 10.76 -35.11
N GLU A 582 -1.44 10.96 -34.37
CA GLU A 582 -0.88 10.08 -33.36
C GLU A 582 -0.85 10.76 -31.99
N CYS A 583 -1.32 12.01 -31.86
CA CYS A 583 -1.41 12.72 -30.58
C CYS A 583 -2.86 13.15 -30.24
N SER A 584 -3.33 12.75 -29.05
CA SER A 584 -4.61 13.15 -28.47
C SER A 584 -4.39 13.70 -27.06
N TYR A 585 -5.06 14.81 -26.72
CA TYR A 585 -5.00 15.38 -25.38
C TYR A 585 -6.36 15.26 -24.70
N GLU A 586 -6.38 14.80 -23.45
CA GLU A 586 -7.62 14.61 -22.71
C GLU A 586 -7.65 15.51 -21.47
N ILE A 587 -8.78 16.19 -21.25
CA ILE A 587 -9.07 16.89 -20.00
C ILE A 587 -10.33 16.27 -19.40
N ILE A 588 -10.19 15.60 -18.26
CA ILE A 588 -11.28 14.89 -17.59
C ILE A 588 -11.62 15.59 -16.27
N PHE A 589 -12.77 16.24 -16.20
CA PHE A 589 -13.33 16.75 -14.96
C PHE A 589 -14.11 15.64 -14.26
N SER A 590 -13.55 15.07 -13.20
CA SER A 590 -14.11 13.90 -12.50
C SER A 590 -14.51 14.22 -11.06
N PRO A 591 -15.57 13.60 -10.51
CA PRO A 591 -15.81 13.62 -9.07
C PRO A 591 -14.91 12.66 -8.27
N SER A 592 -14.09 11.83 -8.92
CA SER A 592 -13.17 10.86 -8.30
C SER A 592 -11.73 10.97 -8.84
N ALA A 593 -10.73 10.88 -7.95
CA ALA A 593 -9.30 10.90 -8.31
C ALA A 593 -8.83 9.59 -8.96
N TYR A 594 -9.33 8.46 -8.44
CA TYR A 594 -8.85 7.11 -8.81
C TYR A 594 -9.55 6.57 -10.06
N TYR A 595 -10.80 6.94 -10.22
CA TYR A 595 -11.63 6.61 -11.39
C TYR A 595 -12.00 7.92 -12.10
N PRO A 596 -11.11 8.45 -12.97
CA PRO A 596 -11.35 9.71 -13.70
C PRO A 596 -12.58 9.58 -14.60
N GLU A 597 -12.87 8.38 -15.09
CA GLU A 597 -14.02 8.08 -15.96
C GLU A 597 -15.23 7.59 -15.15
N THR A 598 -15.42 8.09 -13.93
CA THR A 598 -16.62 7.76 -13.14
C THR A 598 -17.86 8.52 -13.64
N LYS A 599 -19.03 8.07 -13.22
CA LYS A 599 -20.31 8.66 -13.61
C LYS A 599 -20.39 10.14 -13.23
N GLY A 600 -20.78 10.97 -14.19
CA GLY A 600 -20.81 12.42 -14.03
C GLY A 600 -19.49 13.13 -14.34
N ALA A 601 -18.43 12.38 -14.68
CA ALA A 601 -17.23 12.95 -15.26
C ALA A 601 -17.51 13.55 -16.64
N VAL A 602 -16.74 14.59 -16.97
CA VAL A 602 -16.78 15.30 -18.25
C VAL A 602 -15.41 15.19 -18.89
N LYS A 603 -15.31 14.55 -20.05
CA LYS A 603 -14.08 14.40 -20.81
C LYS A 603 -14.10 15.28 -22.04
N ILE A 604 -13.02 16.03 -22.21
CA ILE A 604 -12.73 16.82 -23.41
C ILE A 604 -11.58 16.12 -24.11
N VAL A 605 -11.83 15.61 -25.31
CA VAL A 605 -10.80 15.00 -26.15
C VAL A 605 -10.42 16.00 -27.25
N LEU A 606 -9.13 16.25 -27.37
CA LEU A 606 -8.53 17.14 -28.35
C LEU A 606 -7.65 16.29 -29.26
N ASP A 607 -8.27 15.67 -30.26
CA ASP A 607 -7.60 14.94 -31.33
C ASP A 607 -7.52 15.86 -32.56
N GLY A 608 -6.38 15.86 -33.23
CA GLY A 608 -6.04 16.74 -34.34
C GLY A 608 -7.02 16.78 -35.54
N THR A 609 -8.02 15.89 -35.58
CA THR A 609 -9.03 15.86 -36.66
C THR A 609 -10.50 15.90 -36.20
N GLU A 610 -10.81 15.58 -34.94
CA GLU A 610 -12.17 15.59 -34.38
C GLU A 610 -12.14 16.02 -32.91
N TYR A 611 -13.15 16.77 -32.46
CA TYR A 611 -13.34 17.10 -31.06
C TYR A 611 -14.61 16.41 -30.56
N SER A 612 -14.48 15.56 -29.54
CA SER A 612 -15.62 14.96 -28.87
C SER A 612 -15.75 15.52 -27.45
N TYR A 613 -16.98 15.88 -27.11
CA TYR A 613 -17.40 16.06 -25.73
C TYR A 613 -18.09 14.78 -25.30
N GLU A 614 -17.59 14.16 -24.25
CA GLU A 614 -18.05 12.87 -23.80
C GLU A 614 -18.47 12.96 -22.33
N LYS A 615 -19.69 12.51 -22.04
CA LYS A 615 -20.20 12.37 -20.67
C LYS A 615 -20.37 10.89 -20.36
N TYR A 616 -19.84 10.47 -19.22
CA TYR A 616 -19.95 9.08 -18.79
C TYR A 616 -21.35 8.81 -18.21
N ASP A 617 -22.14 7.97 -18.88
CA ASP A 617 -23.51 7.62 -18.48
C ASP A 617 -23.64 6.20 -17.91
N TRP A 618 -24.82 5.89 -17.37
CA TRP A 618 -25.25 4.70 -16.62
C TRP A 618 -24.81 3.33 -17.17
N TYR A 619 -24.46 3.23 -18.45
CA TYR A 619 -24.10 1.95 -19.10
C TYR A 619 -22.60 1.75 -19.33
N GLY A 620 -21.73 2.62 -18.82
CA GLY A 620 -20.29 2.52 -19.05
C GLY A 620 -19.87 2.91 -20.47
N TYR A 621 -20.69 3.74 -21.14
CA TYR A 621 -20.41 4.28 -22.46
C TYR A 621 -20.40 5.81 -22.38
N TRP A 622 -19.43 6.40 -23.08
CA TRP A 622 -19.41 7.83 -23.38
C TRP A 622 -20.55 8.16 -24.34
N GLU A 623 -21.58 8.86 -23.86
CA GLU A 623 -22.55 9.49 -24.77
C GLU A 623 -22.02 10.88 -25.14
N SER A 624 -22.03 11.20 -26.43
CA SER A 624 -21.87 12.58 -26.88
C SER A 624 -23.08 13.37 -26.39
N ASP A 625 -22.91 14.16 -25.33
CA ASP A 625 -23.97 15.05 -24.85
C ASP A 625 -24.09 16.20 -25.87
N LEU A 626 -24.99 16.04 -26.84
CA LEU A 626 -25.25 16.96 -27.96
C LEU A 626 -25.71 18.38 -27.54
N ASN A 627 -25.74 18.69 -26.24
CA ASN A 627 -26.25 19.94 -25.67
C ASN A 627 -25.18 20.96 -25.27
N ARG A 628 -23.88 20.62 -25.36
CA ARG A 628 -22.76 21.55 -25.11
C ARG A 628 -22.02 21.84 -26.41
N GLU A 629 -21.75 23.12 -26.66
CA GLU A 629 -20.93 23.56 -27.79
C GLU A 629 -19.51 23.78 -27.26
N VAL A 630 -18.54 23.03 -27.79
CA VAL A 630 -17.12 23.19 -27.50
C VAL A 630 -16.48 23.94 -28.66
N ASP A 631 -16.09 25.18 -28.42
CA ASP A 631 -15.33 25.98 -29.40
C ASP A 631 -13.85 25.78 -29.15
N ILE A 632 -13.12 25.14 -30.09
CA ILE A 632 -11.67 24.95 -30.03
C ILE A 632 -10.97 25.78 -31.11
N TYR A 633 -9.85 26.41 -30.76
CA TYR A 633 -8.97 27.06 -31.72
C TYR A 633 -7.51 27.02 -31.28
N TYR A 634 -6.59 27.14 -32.25
CA TYR A 634 -5.15 26.96 -32.07
C TYR A 634 -4.39 28.25 -32.39
N ARG A 635 -3.50 28.72 -31.49
CA ARG A 635 -2.67 29.91 -31.73
C ARG A 635 -1.51 30.02 -30.73
N ASP A 636 -0.38 30.62 -31.12
CA ASP A 636 0.71 31.03 -30.23
C ASP A 636 1.14 29.96 -29.20
N LYS A 637 1.24 28.70 -29.65
CA LYS A 637 1.59 27.48 -28.88
C LYS A 637 0.51 26.92 -27.94
N GLY A 638 -0.71 27.44 -27.99
CA GLY A 638 -1.82 26.99 -27.15
C GLY A 638 -3.00 26.40 -27.92
N ILE A 639 -3.66 25.41 -27.31
CA ILE A 639 -5.01 24.94 -27.65
C ILE A 639 -5.99 25.64 -26.71
N TYR A 640 -6.82 26.52 -27.27
CA TYR A 640 -7.85 27.22 -26.53
C TYR A 640 -9.17 26.51 -26.72
N PHE A 641 -9.91 26.33 -25.62
CA PHE A 641 -11.26 25.78 -25.67
C PHE A 641 -12.24 26.64 -24.87
N THR A 642 -13.49 26.63 -25.30
CA THR A 642 -14.59 27.28 -24.59
C THR A 642 -15.77 26.32 -24.51
N LEU A 643 -16.24 26.08 -23.29
CA LEU A 643 -17.43 25.28 -23.01
C LEU A 643 -18.59 26.22 -22.73
N MET A 644 -19.54 26.28 -23.68
CA MET A 644 -20.73 27.11 -23.57
C MET A 644 -21.98 26.26 -23.34
N ASP A 645 -22.93 26.81 -22.58
CA ASP A 645 -24.31 26.32 -22.57
C ASP A 645 -24.91 26.53 -23.97
N SER A 646 -25.49 25.49 -24.58
CA SER A 646 -26.30 25.71 -25.78
C SER A 646 -27.49 26.64 -25.43
N SER A 647 -27.76 27.60 -26.31
CA SER A 647 -28.73 28.68 -26.07
C SER A 647 -30.17 28.23 -25.79
N ASP A 648 -30.47 26.94 -25.95
CA ASP A 648 -31.83 26.40 -25.96
C ASP A 648 -32.26 25.78 -24.60
N PHE A 649 -31.34 25.55 -23.65
CA PHE A 649 -31.68 24.99 -22.32
C PHE A 649 -30.80 25.56 -21.17
N PRO A 650 -31.22 26.64 -20.48
CA PRO A 650 -30.39 27.37 -19.51
C PRO A 650 -30.37 26.74 -18.09
N THR A 651 -30.29 25.41 -17.98
CA THR A 651 -30.30 24.73 -16.66
C THR A 651 -29.38 23.51 -16.64
N LEU A 652 -28.12 23.67 -17.06
CA LEU A 652 -27.12 22.62 -16.85
C LEU A 652 -26.42 22.81 -15.49
N PRO A 653 -26.11 21.72 -14.76
CA PRO A 653 -25.24 21.79 -13.59
C PRO A 653 -23.87 22.35 -14.01
N PRO A 654 -23.16 23.07 -13.11
CA PRO A 654 -21.77 23.45 -13.33
C PRO A 654 -20.93 22.21 -13.63
N ILE A 655 -19.72 22.41 -14.15
CA ILE A 655 -18.74 21.34 -14.20
C ILE A 655 -18.50 20.88 -12.76
N THR A 656 -19.10 19.74 -12.39
CA THR A 656 -19.18 19.23 -11.01
C THR A 656 -17.96 18.42 -10.59
N GLY A 657 -16.90 18.40 -11.41
CA GLY A 657 -15.67 17.66 -11.12
C GLY A 657 -14.92 18.24 -9.93
N LYS A 658 -14.52 17.37 -8.99
CA LYS A 658 -13.60 17.62 -7.87
C LYS A 658 -12.13 17.43 -8.28
N TYR A 659 -11.90 16.79 -9.42
CA TYR A 659 -10.59 16.48 -9.97
C TYR A 659 -10.57 16.88 -11.44
N VAL A 660 -9.41 17.33 -11.93
CA VAL A 660 -9.13 17.38 -13.36
C VAL A 660 -7.92 16.54 -13.65
N THR A 661 -8.13 15.52 -14.46
CA THR A 661 -7.05 14.75 -15.05
C THR A 661 -6.72 15.33 -16.40
N VAL A 662 -5.43 15.48 -16.66
CA VAL A 662 -4.92 15.90 -17.95
C VAL A 662 -4.07 14.74 -18.49
N ASN A 663 -4.37 14.26 -19.69
CA ASN A 663 -3.59 13.19 -20.33
C ASN A 663 -3.00 13.71 -21.65
N SER A 664 -1.74 13.38 -21.90
CA SER A 664 -1.15 13.41 -23.23
C SER A 664 -1.06 11.97 -23.72
N LEU A 665 -1.72 11.67 -24.84
CA LEU A 665 -1.72 10.35 -25.46
C LEU A 665 -0.93 10.44 -26.76
N SER A 666 0.19 9.73 -26.86
CA SER A 666 0.99 9.58 -28.09
C SER A 666 1.09 8.11 -28.50
N GLY A 667 0.76 7.80 -29.75
CA GLY A 667 0.86 6.43 -30.31
C GLY A 667 -0.16 6.15 -31.41
N ASP A 668 -0.05 4.99 -32.07
CA ASP A 668 -1.10 4.50 -32.96
C ASP A 668 -2.30 3.97 -32.14
N GLU A 669 -3.51 3.93 -32.72
CA GLU A 669 -4.78 3.56 -32.05
C GLU A 669 -4.76 2.19 -31.29
N TRP A 670 -3.68 1.42 -31.41
CA TRP A 670 -3.56 0.05 -30.91
C TRP A 670 -2.47 -0.16 -29.84
N ASN A 671 -1.50 0.74 -29.70
CA ASN A 671 -0.41 0.67 -28.70
C ASN A 671 -0.25 2.00 -27.93
N TYR A 672 -1.15 2.28 -26.99
CA TYR A 672 -0.92 3.30 -25.96
C TYR A 672 0.11 2.77 -24.94
N GLU A 673 1.39 2.74 -25.30
CA GLU A 673 2.47 2.31 -24.38
C GLU A 673 2.90 3.44 -23.43
N TYR A 674 2.61 4.71 -23.76
CA TYR A 674 2.95 5.88 -22.95
C TYR A 674 1.70 6.72 -22.70
N ILE A 675 1.04 6.47 -21.58
CA ILE A 675 0.00 7.36 -21.04
C ILE A 675 0.68 8.10 -19.89
N ASP A 676 1.09 9.34 -20.12
CA ASP A 676 1.42 10.22 -19.01
C ASP A 676 0.09 10.64 -18.35
N TYR A 677 -0.22 9.94 -17.27
CA TYR A 677 -1.47 10.05 -16.54
C TYR A 677 -1.27 11.05 -15.40
N ASN A 678 -1.67 12.30 -15.63
CA ASN A 678 -1.49 13.43 -14.71
C ASN A 678 -2.82 13.87 -14.06
N PRO A 679 -3.37 13.13 -13.07
CA PRO A 679 -4.54 13.55 -12.31
C PRO A 679 -4.19 14.68 -11.35
N THR A 680 -4.82 15.85 -11.54
CA THR A 680 -4.71 16.99 -10.62
C THR A 680 -6.02 17.18 -9.84
N GLN A 681 -5.94 17.53 -8.55
CA GLN A 681 -7.14 17.80 -7.74
C GLN A 681 -7.63 19.24 -7.96
N LEU A 682 -8.79 19.47 -8.58
CA LEU A 682 -9.28 20.84 -8.85
C LEU A 682 -10.50 21.20 -8.01
N ILE A 683 -10.43 22.37 -7.40
CA ILE A 683 -11.61 23.04 -6.82
C ILE A 683 -12.17 23.99 -7.89
N ALA A 684 -13.23 23.57 -8.56
CA ALA A 684 -13.91 24.41 -9.54
C ALA A 684 -14.78 25.49 -8.86
N GLY A 685 -14.40 26.76 -9.02
CA GLY A 685 -15.19 27.93 -8.62
C GLY A 685 -14.94 28.46 -7.19
N THR A 686 -15.75 29.42 -6.75
CA THR A 686 -15.72 29.92 -5.36
C THR A 686 -16.38 28.90 -4.44
N MET A 687 -15.63 28.37 -3.48
CA MET A 687 -16.19 27.49 -2.44
C MET A 687 -17.27 28.25 -1.66
N GLY A 688 -18.51 27.80 -1.79
CA GLY A 688 -19.58 28.24 -0.93
C GLY A 688 -19.54 27.44 0.37
N LYS A 689 -19.73 28.09 1.51
CA LYS A 689 -19.79 27.38 2.79
C LYS A 689 -21.22 26.93 3.05
N MET A 690 -21.39 25.65 3.31
CA MET A 690 -22.58 25.14 3.95
C MET A 690 -22.32 24.92 5.42
N GLN A 691 -23.19 25.45 6.26
CA GLN A 691 -23.17 25.18 7.70
C GLN A 691 -24.44 24.48 8.15
N GLY A 692 -24.31 23.51 9.03
CA GLY A 692 -25.43 22.84 9.67
C GLY A 692 -25.06 22.40 11.07
N THR A 693 -26.03 21.83 11.77
CA THR A 693 -25.80 21.20 13.07
C THR A 693 -26.24 19.75 12.99
N VAL A 694 -25.39 18.81 13.35
CA VAL A 694 -25.85 17.45 13.62
C VAL A 694 -26.39 17.42 15.04
N ALA A 695 -27.64 16.99 15.20
CA ALA A 695 -28.24 16.74 16.49
C ALA A 695 -28.45 15.23 16.66
N SER A 696 -28.15 14.71 17.85
CA SER A 696 -28.51 13.35 18.22
C SER A 696 -28.98 13.30 19.67
N SER A 697 -30.18 12.78 19.87
CA SER A 697 -30.78 12.55 21.19
C SER A 697 -30.29 11.25 21.84
N THR A 698 -29.74 10.34 21.03
CA THR A 698 -29.44 8.95 21.40
C THR A 698 -27.95 8.65 21.47
N ILE A 699 -27.10 9.35 20.71
CA ILE A 699 -25.64 9.15 20.67
C ILE A 699 -24.87 10.48 20.66
N PRO A 700 -25.03 11.35 21.67
CA PRO A 700 -24.56 12.74 21.63
C PRO A 700 -23.03 12.92 21.65
N GLU A 701 -22.25 11.92 22.07
CA GLU A 701 -20.78 12.02 22.20
C GLU A 701 -20.01 11.34 21.05
N SER A 702 -20.71 10.67 20.13
CA SER A 702 -20.09 9.92 19.03
C SER A 702 -19.49 10.84 17.96
N ARG A 703 -18.50 10.34 17.20
CA ARG A 703 -18.04 11.04 15.99
C ARG A 703 -19.13 10.98 14.93
N PHE A 704 -19.45 12.13 14.35
CA PHE A 704 -20.32 12.25 13.19
C PHE A 704 -19.52 12.63 11.94
N PHE A 705 -19.94 12.05 10.84
CA PHE A 705 -19.37 12.10 9.52
C PHE A 705 -20.41 12.77 8.63
N VAL A 706 -20.10 13.96 8.11
CA VAL A 706 -21.02 14.71 7.26
C VAL A 706 -20.43 14.76 5.85
N GLN A 707 -21.16 14.23 4.88
CA GLN A 707 -20.72 14.12 3.49
C GLN A 707 -21.66 14.88 2.56
N ALA A 708 -21.08 15.62 1.62
CA ALA A 708 -21.76 16.09 0.42
C ALA A 708 -21.35 15.26 -0.79
N TYR A 709 -22.31 14.87 -1.64
CA TYR A 709 -22.06 13.98 -2.77
C TYR A 709 -23.03 14.24 -3.93
N THR A 710 -22.63 13.95 -5.18
CA THR A 710 -23.42 14.26 -6.39
C THR A 710 -24.26 13.09 -6.89
N ASN A 711 -23.86 11.85 -6.65
CA ASN A 711 -24.58 10.66 -7.10
C ASN A 711 -25.30 9.98 -5.94
N LYS A 712 -26.63 10.04 -5.95
CA LYS A 712 -27.45 9.38 -4.91
C LYS A 712 -27.23 7.86 -4.84
N ALA A 713 -26.94 7.23 -5.98
CA ALA A 713 -26.77 5.78 -6.09
C ALA A 713 -25.39 5.31 -5.63
N GLU A 714 -24.37 6.16 -5.73
CA GLU A 714 -22.98 5.86 -5.35
C GLU A 714 -22.40 7.05 -4.54
N PRO A 715 -22.92 7.28 -3.31
CA PRO A 715 -22.51 8.41 -2.49
C PRO A 715 -21.00 8.43 -2.22
N GLU A 716 -20.40 7.26 -2.01
CA GLU A 716 -19.01 7.08 -1.63
C GLU A 716 -18.04 7.45 -2.77
N ASP A 717 -18.41 7.13 -4.00
CA ASP A 717 -17.61 7.40 -5.21
C ASP A 717 -17.88 8.79 -5.80
N SER A 718 -18.82 9.53 -5.22
CA SER A 718 -19.23 10.86 -5.68
C SER A 718 -19.12 11.94 -4.59
N VAL A 719 -18.33 11.67 -3.54
CA VAL A 719 -18.11 12.63 -2.44
C VAL A 719 -17.40 13.88 -2.95
N VAL A 720 -18.06 15.01 -2.79
CA VAL A 720 -17.55 16.34 -3.13
C VAL A 720 -16.79 16.95 -1.96
N ASP A 721 -17.36 16.87 -0.75
CA ASP A 721 -16.70 17.35 0.46
C ASP A 721 -17.16 16.58 1.70
N PHE A 722 -16.35 16.65 2.75
CA PHE A 722 -16.56 15.89 3.96
C PHE A 722 -16.04 16.60 5.24
N ALA A 723 -16.82 16.46 6.31
CA ALA A 723 -16.50 16.97 7.64
C ALA A 723 -16.64 15.88 8.71
N VAL A 724 -15.70 15.86 9.65
CA VAL A 724 -15.79 15.07 10.88
C VAL A 724 -16.05 16.03 12.04
N ILE A 725 -17.05 15.73 12.85
CA ILE A 725 -17.33 16.46 14.09
C ILE A 725 -17.39 15.50 15.27
N GLN A 726 -16.86 15.93 16.42
CA GLN A 726 -16.92 15.17 17.66
C GLN A 726 -18.21 15.52 18.41
N GLY A 727 -19.10 14.54 18.57
CA GLY A 727 -20.41 14.73 19.18
C GLY A 727 -21.40 15.47 18.30
N ALA A 728 -22.64 15.58 18.78
CA ALA A 728 -23.65 16.42 18.17
C ALA A 728 -23.18 17.89 18.20
N GLY A 729 -23.08 18.54 17.04
CA GLY A 729 -22.45 19.84 16.93
C GLY A 729 -22.54 20.44 15.53
N ASP A 730 -22.00 21.64 15.40
CA ASP A 730 -21.97 22.36 14.14
C ASP A 730 -20.92 21.77 13.20
N PHE A 731 -21.27 21.65 11.92
CA PHE A 731 -20.34 21.28 10.85
C PHE A 731 -20.31 22.37 9.78
N GLU A 732 -19.22 22.40 9.03
CA GLU A 732 -19.06 23.21 7.85
C GLU A 732 -18.54 22.34 6.70
N LEU A 733 -19.16 22.48 5.53
CA LEU A 733 -18.70 21.89 4.28
C LEU A 733 -18.40 23.00 3.28
N GLU A 734 -17.35 22.82 2.49
CA GLU A 734 -16.97 23.66 1.37
C GLU A 734 -17.44 23.00 0.07
N LEU A 735 -18.42 23.61 -0.59
CA LEU A 735 -19.04 23.04 -1.79
C LEU A 735 -18.74 23.91 -3.02
N PRO A 736 -18.56 23.30 -4.21
CA PRO A 736 -18.39 24.04 -5.44
C PRO A 736 -19.66 24.82 -5.78
N MET A 737 -19.49 26.03 -6.31
CA MET A 737 -20.62 26.89 -6.69
C MET A 737 -21.49 26.21 -7.76
N GLY A 738 -22.79 26.11 -7.49
CA GLY A 738 -23.74 25.40 -8.34
C GLY A 738 -23.83 23.90 -8.10
N PHE A 739 -23.23 23.39 -7.02
CA PHE A 739 -23.45 22.03 -6.52
C PHE A 739 -24.95 21.69 -6.51
N ASP A 740 -25.29 20.60 -7.21
CA ASP A 740 -26.59 19.95 -7.23
C ASP A 740 -26.39 18.52 -6.75
N GLY A 741 -26.77 18.24 -5.51
CA GLY A 741 -26.46 16.98 -4.87
C GLY A 741 -27.12 16.83 -3.51
N TYR A 742 -26.51 15.98 -2.70
CA TYR A 742 -27.08 15.48 -1.46
C TYR A 742 -26.12 15.65 -0.31
N ILE A 743 -26.67 15.78 0.90
CA ILE A 743 -25.90 15.84 2.13
C ILE A 743 -26.45 14.84 3.12
N LYS A 744 -25.55 14.04 3.68
CA LYS A 744 -25.86 13.06 4.74
C LYS A 744 -24.97 13.30 5.94
N ALA A 745 -25.50 13.09 7.14
CA ALA A 745 -24.70 12.91 8.34
C ALA A 745 -24.93 11.51 8.90
N TYR A 746 -23.87 10.85 9.36
CA TYR A 746 -23.93 9.53 9.97
C TYR A 746 -22.92 9.46 11.12
N SER A 747 -23.08 8.51 12.04
CA SER A 747 -22.12 8.28 13.11
C SER A 747 -21.20 7.10 12.79
N SER A 748 -20.00 7.05 13.38
CA SER A 748 -19.10 5.87 13.29
C SER A 748 -19.74 4.56 13.76
N ILE A 749 -20.82 4.62 14.53
CA ILE A 749 -21.63 3.45 14.89
C ILE A 749 -22.30 2.81 13.65
N PHE A 750 -22.38 3.53 12.52
CA PHE A 750 -22.98 3.07 11.25
C PHE A 750 -22.02 3.12 10.06
N ALA A 751 -20.71 3.27 10.29
CA ALA A 751 -19.83 3.60 9.19
C ALA A 751 -19.23 2.36 8.53
N PHE A 752 -19.41 2.32 7.19
CA PHE A 752 -18.46 1.79 6.20
C PHE A 752 -18.78 0.47 5.47
N GLU A 753 -20.06 0.17 5.36
CA GLU A 753 -20.80 -0.38 4.21
C GLU A 753 -22.21 -0.08 4.70
N ASN A 754 -22.88 0.93 4.16
CA ASN A 754 -24.21 1.27 4.64
C ASN A 754 -25.07 0.00 4.49
N PRO A 755 -25.57 -0.63 5.58
CA PRO A 755 -26.50 -1.74 5.44
C PRO A 755 -27.78 -1.33 4.71
N PHE A 756 -27.99 -0.01 4.58
CA PHE A 756 -29.03 0.60 3.79
C PHE A 756 -28.55 0.95 2.37
N GLU A 757 -27.86 0.03 1.68
CA GLU A 757 -27.92 -0.10 0.22
C GLU A 757 -29.36 -0.43 -0.21
N VAL A 758 -30.24 0.53 0.05
CA VAL A 758 -31.64 0.45 -0.29
C VAL A 758 -31.74 1.22 -1.57
N GLY A 759 -32.00 0.49 -2.65
CA GLY A 759 -32.19 1.02 -3.97
C GLY A 759 -32.96 2.35 -3.92
N SER A 760 -32.33 3.40 -4.42
CA SER A 760 -32.94 4.68 -4.76
C SER A 760 -33.65 5.53 -3.68
N GLU A 761 -34.06 5.06 -2.48
CA GLU A 761 -35.04 5.84 -1.68
C GLU A 761 -34.89 5.95 -0.15
N LEU A 762 -33.93 5.31 0.55
CA LEU A 762 -33.83 5.54 2.01
C LEU A 762 -33.13 6.85 2.39
N LYS A 763 -33.87 7.71 3.10
CA LYS A 763 -33.39 8.94 3.71
C LYS A 763 -33.02 8.65 5.18
N CYS A 764 -31.76 8.92 5.56
CA CYS A 764 -31.51 9.56 6.87
C CYS A 764 -32.49 10.72 6.98
N GLU A 765 -33.13 10.95 8.14
CA GLU A 765 -34.25 11.89 8.30
C GLU A 765 -33.98 13.33 7.80
N SER A 766 -32.76 13.67 7.36
CA SER A 766 -32.56 14.76 6.42
C SER A 766 -31.43 14.52 5.41
N VAL A 767 -31.65 13.67 4.39
CA VAL A 767 -30.98 13.89 3.10
C VAL A 767 -31.61 15.15 2.48
N ILE A 768 -30.87 16.25 2.52
CA ILE A 768 -31.31 17.52 1.97
C ILE A 768 -30.84 17.54 0.51
N GLU A 769 -31.79 17.38 -0.41
CA GLU A 769 -31.55 17.70 -1.81
C GLU A 769 -31.25 19.20 -1.89
N PHE A 770 -30.10 19.52 -2.46
CA PHE A 770 -29.55 20.85 -2.36
C PHE A 770 -29.08 21.35 -3.72
N LYS A 771 -29.64 22.48 -4.14
CA LYS A 771 -29.18 23.26 -5.30
C LYS A 771 -28.56 24.56 -4.80
N GLN A 772 -27.24 24.67 -4.87
CA GLN A 772 -26.52 25.86 -4.43
C GLN A 772 -26.52 26.95 -5.49
N TRP A 773 -27.00 28.15 -5.17
CA TRP A 773 -26.85 29.34 -6.03
C TRP A 773 -26.34 30.57 -5.27
N LYS A 774 -25.77 30.38 -4.06
CA LYS A 774 -25.30 31.46 -3.15
C LYS A 774 -24.08 31.02 -2.33
N ASP A 775 -23.27 32.02 -1.94
CA ASP A 775 -21.97 31.86 -1.26
C ASP A 775 -22.02 31.25 0.16
N ASN A 776 -23.13 31.41 0.88
CA ASN A 776 -23.30 30.88 2.24
C ASN A 776 -24.73 30.39 2.45
N LEU A 777 -24.88 29.13 2.87
CA LEU A 777 -26.17 28.50 3.09
C LEU A 777 -26.16 27.70 4.40
N SER A 778 -27.32 27.61 5.04
CA SER A 778 -27.51 26.71 6.17
C SER A 778 -28.48 25.62 5.77
N CYS A 779 -28.10 24.37 6.02
CA CYS A 779 -28.98 23.21 5.85
C CYS A 779 -29.83 22.93 7.11
N GLY A 780 -29.69 23.74 8.16
CA GLY A 780 -30.43 23.57 9.40
C GLY A 780 -29.86 22.46 10.28
N ILE A 781 -30.74 21.70 10.93
CA ILE A 781 -30.36 20.62 11.86
C ILE A 781 -30.57 19.29 11.15
N ILE A 782 -29.51 18.48 11.07
CA ILE A 782 -29.57 17.08 10.65
C ILE A 782 -29.73 16.23 11.91
N ASN A 783 -30.90 15.63 12.10
CA ASN A 783 -31.12 14.71 13.22
C ASN A 783 -30.58 13.32 12.84
N VAL A 784 -29.70 12.79 13.67
CA VAL A 784 -29.22 11.42 13.59
C VAL A 784 -29.73 10.68 14.83
N GLU A 785 -30.74 9.84 14.66
CA GLU A 785 -31.31 9.03 15.74
C GLU A 785 -30.97 7.55 15.57
N TYR A 786 -30.74 6.88 16.70
CA TYR A 786 -30.55 5.44 16.72
C TYR A 786 -31.90 4.73 16.44
N PRO A 787 -31.95 3.70 15.57
CA PRO A 787 -33.17 2.94 15.32
C PRO A 787 -33.77 2.38 16.60
N GLU A 788 -35.11 2.37 16.72
CA GLU A 788 -35.76 1.74 17.88
C GLU A 788 -35.49 0.23 17.89
N ILE A 789 -34.98 -0.27 19.02
CA ILE A 789 -34.75 -1.71 19.22
C ILE A 789 -36.04 -2.36 19.73
N ILE A 790 -36.53 -3.37 19.01
CA ILE A 790 -37.72 -4.15 19.40
C ILE A 790 -37.27 -5.46 20.05
N LYS A 791 -37.73 -5.71 21.28
CA LYS A 791 -37.40 -6.94 22.02
C LYS A 791 -38.49 -8.01 21.85
N PRO A 792 -38.16 -9.31 21.98
CA PRO A 792 -39.16 -10.36 21.97
C PRO A 792 -40.26 -10.14 23.00
N GLY A 793 -41.52 -10.19 22.55
CA GLY A 793 -42.72 -9.92 23.33
C GLY A 793 -43.14 -8.44 23.37
N GLU A 794 -42.38 -7.53 22.76
CA GLU A 794 -42.76 -6.12 22.62
C GLU A 794 -43.50 -5.86 21.31
N THR A 795 -44.52 -4.99 21.40
CA THR A 795 -45.18 -4.38 20.24
C THR A 795 -44.83 -2.90 20.20
N ARG A 796 -44.35 -2.42 19.06
CA ARG A 796 -44.08 -1.00 18.80
C ARG A 796 -44.97 -0.48 17.69
N SER A 797 -45.42 0.77 17.83
CA SER A 797 -46.26 1.46 16.85
C SER A 797 -45.49 2.64 16.30
N PHE A 798 -45.52 2.77 14.98
CA PHE A 798 -44.90 3.83 14.20
C PHE A 798 -46.03 4.55 13.46
N GLU A 799 -46.16 5.86 13.70
CA GLU A 799 -47.21 6.71 13.13
C GLU A 799 -46.58 7.70 12.15
N ASP A 800 -47.33 8.12 11.14
CA ASP A 800 -46.93 9.14 10.15
C ASP A 800 -45.65 8.80 9.35
N VAL A 801 -45.36 7.50 9.17
CA VAL A 801 -44.17 7.02 8.44
C VAL A 801 -44.31 7.41 6.97
N ASN A 802 -43.30 8.07 6.42
CA ASN A 802 -43.32 8.51 5.04
C ASN A 802 -43.09 7.31 4.11
N GLY A 803 -44.07 7.03 3.24
CA GLY A 803 -44.07 5.92 2.27
C GLY A 803 -42.79 5.82 1.45
N ALA A 804 -42.24 6.96 1.03
CA ALA A 804 -41.04 7.00 0.20
C ALA A 804 -39.73 6.79 0.98
N SER A 805 -39.69 7.07 2.28
CA SER A 805 -38.46 6.90 3.08
C SER A 805 -38.50 5.67 3.98
N GLY A 806 -39.67 5.07 4.18
CA GLY A 806 -39.84 3.97 5.13
C GLY A 806 -39.41 4.30 6.55
N CYS A 807 -39.16 3.26 7.34
CA CYS A 807 -38.66 3.29 8.70
C CYS A 807 -37.67 2.14 8.90
N ILE A 808 -36.61 2.38 9.68
CA ILE A 808 -35.65 1.35 10.08
C ILE A 808 -35.88 1.00 11.55
N ILE A 809 -36.03 -0.29 11.82
CA ILE A 809 -36.09 -0.85 13.17
C ILE A 809 -34.92 -1.82 13.37
N ALA A 810 -34.45 -1.95 14.61
CA ALA A 810 -33.36 -2.86 14.96
C ALA A 810 -33.87 -4.02 15.83
N LEU A 811 -33.37 -5.23 15.59
CA LEU A 811 -33.63 -6.41 16.40
C LEU A 811 -32.31 -7.04 16.84
N ASP A 812 -32.19 -7.47 18.09
CA ASP A 812 -31.11 -8.36 18.50
C ASP A 812 -31.60 -9.80 18.36
N LEU A 813 -30.87 -10.68 17.66
CA LEU A 813 -31.27 -12.07 17.37
C LEU A 813 -30.12 -13.06 17.62
N LEU A 814 -30.46 -14.33 17.89
CA LEU A 814 -29.51 -15.44 18.05
C LEU A 814 -29.59 -16.42 16.87
N ALA A 815 -28.44 -16.84 16.36
CA ALA A 815 -28.33 -17.85 15.31
C ALA A 815 -29.05 -19.15 15.70
N GLY A 816 -29.77 -19.74 14.75
CA GLY A 816 -30.43 -21.04 14.95
C GLY A 816 -31.73 -21.00 15.76
N GLU A 817 -32.10 -19.86 16.34
CA GLU A 817 -33.36 -19.70 17.07
C GLU A 817 -34.50 -19.19 16.18
N GLN A 818 -35.74 -19.56 16.50
CA GLN A 818 -36.89 -19.14 15.69
C GLN A 818 -37.48 -17.82 16.19
N TYR A 819 -37.64 -16.86 15.28
CA TYR A 819 -38.29 -15.57 15.51
C TYR A 819 -39.47 -15.40 14.55
N SER A 820 -40.47 -14.63 14.96
CA SER A 820 -41.60 -14.24 14.10
C SER A 820 -41.87 -12.75 14.25
N LEU A 821 -42.07 -12.07 13.11
CA LEU A 821 -42.44 -10.67 13.08
C LEU A 821 -43.88 -10.54 12.59
N ASP A 822 -44.69 -9.88 13.40
CA ASP A 822 -46.10 -9.61 13.13
C ASP A 822 -46.29 -8.11 12.92
N PHE A 823 -46.47 -7.72 11.65
CA PHE A 823 -46.81 -6.37 11.26
C PHE A 823 -48.33 -6.20 11.16
N SER A 824 -48.83 -5.09 11.67
CA SER A 824 -50.22 -4.66 11.52
C SER A 824 -50.22 -3.28 10.89
N SER A 825 -50.51 -3.24 9.60
CA SER A 825 -50.74 -2.03 8.81
C SER A 825 -52.07 -2.17 8.04
N PRO A 826 -52.83 -1.08 7.84
CA PRO A 826 -53.95 -1.08 6.89
C PRO A 826 -53.51 -1.27 5.44
N GLU A 827 -52.22 -1.05 5.16
CA GLU A 827 -51.59 -1.13 3.84
C GLU A 827 -50.67 -2.36 3.75
N MET A 828 -50.28 -2.69 2.52
CA MET A 828 -49.32 -3.76 2.26
C MET A 828 -47.92 -3.17 2.44
N LEU A 829 -47.19 -3.69 3.42
CA LEU A 829 -45.83 -3.22 3.72
C LEU A 829 -44.83 -3.95 2.83
N ASP A 830 -43.79 -3.24 2.46
CA ASP A 830 -42.58 -3.81 1.92
C ASP A 830 -41.52 -3.94 3.02
N ILE A 831 -40.97 -5.14 3.17
CA ILE A 831 -40.15 -5.49 4.33
C ILE A 831 -38.83 -6.08 3.86
N GLY A 832 -37.78 -5.28 4.01
CA GLY A 832 -36.39 -5.69 3.81
C GLY A 832 -35.75 -6.08 5.13
N ILE A 833 -35.19 -7.29 5.23
CA ILE A 833 -34.39 -7.69 6.39
C ILE A 833 -32.94 -7.77 5.98
N TYR A 834 -32.12 -7.05 6.73
CA TYR A 834 -30.68 -7.04 6.61
C TYR A 834 -30.07 -7.91 7.70
N GLU A 835 -29.27 -8.89 7.28
CA GLU A 835 -28.46 -9.72 8.18
C GLU A 835 -27.36 -8.86 8.85
N PRO A 836 -26.74 -9.33 9.95
CA PRO A 836 -25.72 -8.56 10.68
C PRO A 836 -24.47 -8.22 9.84
N ASP A 837 -24.25 -8.94 8.76
CA ASP A 837 -23.18 -8.68 7.79
C ASP A 837 -23.57 -7.67 6.71
N ALA A 838 -24.82 -7.17 6.73
CA ALA A 838 -25.37 -6.17 5.83
C ALA A 838 -25.38 -6.53 4.33
N ARG A 839 -24.98 -7.75 3.94
CA ARG A 839 -24.78 -8.15 2.53
C ARG A 839 -25.89 -9.02 1.96
N THR A 840 -26.66 -9.68 2.82
CA THR A 840 -27.75 -10.55 2.39
C THR A 840 -29.10 -9.89 2.63
N TYR A 841 -29.75 -9.46 1.55
CA TYR A 841 -31.07 -8.83 1.56
C TYR A 841 -32.17 -9.83 1.24
N ASN A 842 -33.12 -10.02 2.18
CA ASN A 842 -34.30 -10.85 1.95
C ASN A 842 -35.57 -9.99 1.98
N TYR A 843 -36.39 -10.11 0.93
CA TYR A 843 -37.62 -9.33 0.75
C TYR A 843 -38.87 -10.14 1.05
N TYR A 844 -39.78 -9.58 1.85
CA TYR A 844 -40.99 -10.26 2.30
C TYR A 844 -42.25 -9.42 2.05
N TYR A 845 -43.11 -9.91 1.17
CA TYR A 845 -44.44 -9.34 0.90
C TYR A 845 -45.53 -9.85 1.86
N SER A 846 -45.19 -10.10 3.12
CA SER A 846 -46.14 -10.65 4.09
C SER A 846 -46.05 -9.92 5.42
N ASN A 847 -47.21 -9.51 5.93
CA ASN A 847 -47.34 -8.89 7.25
C ASN A 847 -47.06 -9.86 8.41
N ASN A 848 -46.82 -11.15 8.15
CA ASN A 848 -46.35 -12.10 9.15
C ASN A 848 -45.38 -13.08 8.49
N PHE A 849 -44.16 -13.15 9.01
CA PHE A 849 -43.23 -14.21 8.63
C PHE A 849 -42.39 -14.66 9.83
N SER A 850 -41.99 -15.93 9.77
CA SER A 850 -41.04 -16.52 10.71
C SER A 850 -39.74 -16.81 9.98
N PHE A 851 -38.63 -16.57 10.66
CA PHE A 851 -37.29 -16.87 10.15
C PHE A 851 -36.40 -17.39 11.27
N VAL A 852 -35.35 -18.11 10.86
CA VAL A 852 -34.28 -18.57 11.75
C VAL A 852 -33.02 -17.81 11.30
N PRO A 853 -32.49 -16.91 12.13
CA PRO A 853 -31.26 -16.17 11.84
C PRO A 853 -30.13 -17.15 11.54
N SER A 854 -29.43 -16.93 10.43
CA SER A 854 -28.21 -17.67 10.11
C SER A 854 -27.06 -17.28 11.03
N TYR A 855 -27.12 -16.07 11.62
CA TYR A 855 -26.09 -15.47 12.47
C TYR A 855 -26.69 -14.89 13.74
N SER A 856 -25.89 -14.85 14.80
CA SER A 856 -26.23 -14.10 16.01
C SER A 856 -25.81 -12.65 15.81
N GLY A 857 -26.62 -11.69 16.23
CA GLY A 857 -26.27 -10.28 16.17
C GLY A 857 -27.48 -9.37 15.98
N ARG A 858 -27.20 -8.10 15.66
CA ARG A 858 -28.23 -7.10 15.40
C ARG A 858 -28.63 -7.13 13.93
N TYR A 859 -29.91 -7.31 13.70
CA TYR A 859 -30.56 -7.27 12.40
C TYR A 859 -31.25 -5.92 12.24
N PHE A 860 -31.21 -5.37 11.04
CA PHE A 860 -31.97 -4.17 10.69
C PHE A 860 -33.11 -4.54 9.77
N ILE A 861 -34.27 -3.94 10.01
CA ILE A 861 -35.45 -4.16 9.16
C ILE A 861 -35.88 -2.81 8.63
N GLU A 862 -35.91 -2.73 7.31
CA GLU A 862 -36.54 -1.65 6.59
C GLU A 862 -38.02 -1.99 6.37
N VAL A 863 -38.88 -1.02 6.67
CA VAL A 863 -40.32 -1.09 6.43
C VAL A 863 -40.74 0.10 5.58
N SER A 864 -41.20 -0.14 4.36
CA SER A 864 -41.69 0.89 3.44
C SER A 864 -43.08 0.52 2.89
N GLU A 865 -43.70 1.44 2.14
CA GLU A 865 -44.93 1.18 1.39
C GLU A 865 -44.56 0.68 -0.02
N ASP A 866 -45.31 -0.30 -0.56
CA ASP A 866 -45.08 -0.99 -1.85
C ASP A 866 -44.37 -0.14 -2.93
N TYR A 867 -43.33 -0.71 -3.57
CA TYR A 867 -42.48 -0.11 -4.62
C TYR A 867 -43.20 0.68 -5.73
N TYR A 868 -44.52 0.50 -5.90
CA TYR A 868 -45.33 1.23 -6.87
C TYR A 868 -46.13 2.44 -6.34
N SER A 869 -46.16 2.72 -5.03
CA SER A 869 -46.88 3.89 -4.50
C SER A 869 -46.04 5.17 -4.64
N GLN A 870 -46.34 5.97 -5.67
CA GLN A 870 -45.66 7.23 -5.91
C GLN A 870 -45.92 8.28 -4.80
N GLU A 871 -44.82 8.65 -4.12
CA GLU A 871 -44.40 9.94 -3.55
C GLU A 871 -45.13 10.65 -2.38
N LEU A 872 -46.34 10.31 -1.90
CA LEU A 872 -46.96 11.18 -0.85
C LEU A 872 -47.86 10.52 0.22
N SER A 873 -47.89 9.20 0.36
CA SER A 873 -48.64 8.55 1.46
C SER A 873 -47.81 8.52 2.75
N GLN A 874 -48.43 8.94 3.85
CA GLN A 874 -47.97 8.60 5.20
C GLN A 874 -48.75 7.37 5.64
N PHE A 875 -48.08 6.42 6.28
CA PHE A 875 -48.69 5.20 6.75
C PHE A 875 -48.34 4.91 8.21
N ASP A 876 -49.27 4.22 8.88
CA ASP A 876 -49.09 3.78 10.27
C ASP A 876 -48.91 2.26 10.27
N PHE A 877 -47.95 1.77 11.04
CA PHE A 877 -47.81 0.34 11.28
C PHE A 877 -47.45 0.04 12.72
N SER A 878 -47.75 -1.17 13.17
CA SER A 878 -47.16 -1.71 14.39
C SER A 878 -46.50 -3.04 14.13
N VAL A 879 -45.37 -3.30 14.78
CA VAL A 879 -44.60 -4.53 14.65
C VAL A 879 -44.47 -5.20 16.02
N THR A 880 -44.65 -6.51 16.05
CA THR A 880 -44.44 -7.35 17.23
C THR A 880 -43.41 -8.41 16.92
N LEU A 881 -42.32 -8.46 17.69
CA LEU A 881 -41.34 -9.53 17.62
C LEU A 881 -41.75 -10.64 18.60
N THR A 882 -41.96 -11.86 18.13
CA THR A 882 -42.30 -13.02 18.96
C THR A 882 -41.19 -14.07 18.92
N SER A 883 -40.69 -14.47 20.09
CA SER A 883 -39.78 -15.61 20.26
C SER A 883 -39.91 -16.20 21.67
N GLU A 884 -39.58 -17.48 21.83
CA GLU A 884 -39.41 -18.11 23.15
C GLU A 884 -38.09 -17.70 23.82
N TYR A 885 -37.20 -17.04 23.07
CA TYR A 885 -35.87 -16.65 23.49
C TYR A 885 -35.77 -15.13 23.53
N GLN A 886 -35.20 -14.62 24.62
CA GLN A 886 -34.83 -13.22 24.73
C GLN A 886 -33.32 -13.12 24.59
N PRO A 887 -32.82 -12.64 23.44
CA PRO A 887 -31.39 -12.44 23.26
C PRO A 887 -30.90 -11.40 24.27
N PRO A 888 -29.67 -11.56 24.81
CA PRO A 888 -28.97 -10.47 25.48
C PRO A 888 -28.86 -9.27 24.54
N ALA A 889 -28.73 -8.06 25.08
CA ALA A 889 -28.45 -6.89 24.25
C ALA A 889 -27.11 -7.12 23.54
N ALA A 890 -27.13 -7.04 22.20
CA ALA A 890 -25.94 -7.19 21.36
C ALA A 890 -25.70 -5.87 20.64
N ASP A 891 -24.48 -5.35 20.67
CA ASP A 891 -24.09 -4.11 20.03
C ASP A 891 -23.18 -4.46 18.86
N ILE A 892 -23.81 -4.82 17.75
CA ILE A 892 -23.10 -5.20 16.53
C ILE A 892 -23.65 -4.31 15.42
N ALA A 893 -22.81 -3.48 14.81
CA ALA A 893 -23.25 -2.65 13.69
C ALA A 893 -22.93 -3.27 12.31
N ASN A 894 -21.84 -4.04 12.21
CA ASN A 894 -21.44 -4.85 11.04
C ASN A 894 -20.10 -5.56 11.33
N ASP A 895 -19.54 -6.23 10.31
CA ASP A 895 -18.21 -6.83 10.25
C ASP A 895 -17.04 -5.87 10.58
N LYS A 896 -17.29 -4.56 10.63
CA LYS A 896 -16.29 -3.49 10.87
C LYS A 896 -16.53 -2.69 12.16
N GLY A 897 -17.55 -3.01 12.96
CA GLY A 897 -18.01 -2.19 14.09
C GLY A 897 -18.68 -2.98 15.22
N ILE A 898 -17.90 -3.81 15.91
CA ILE A 898 -18.35 -4.63 17.03
C ILE A 898 -18.15 -3.85 18.36
N GLY A 899 -19.19 -3.68 19.18
CA GLY A 899 -19.14 -2.98 20.48
C GLY A 899 -19.17 -1.44 20.40
N ALA A 900 -19.75 -0.87 19.35
CA ALA A 900 -19.67 0.56 19.02
C ALA A 900 -20.62 1.48 19.83
N GLN A 901 -21.71 0.94 20.39
CA GLN A 901 -22.68 1.62 21.24
C GLN A 901 -22.29 1.66 22.73
N ASP A 902 -21.60 0.64 23.26
CA ASP A 902 -21.23 0.58 24.69
C ASP A 902 -19.73 0.51 24.99
N GLY A 903 -18.88 0.30 23.97
CA GLY A 903 -17.42 0.23 24.10
C GLY A 903 -16.88 -1.09 24.62
N TYR A 904 -17.67 -2.18 24.65
CA TYR A 904 -17.24 -3.50 25.13
C TYR A 904 -17.56 -4.63 24.14
N VAL A 905 -16.55 -5.45 23.80
CA VAL A 905 -16.73 -6.71 23.06
C VAL A 905 -17.10 -7.82 24.04
N ASN A 906 -18.32 -8.34 23.93
CA ASN A 906 -18.83 -9.43 24.76
C ASN A 906 -18.86 -10.79 24.02
N GLU A 907 -19.42 -11.82 24.67
CA GLU A 907 -19.39 -13.20 24.15
C GLU A 907 -20.20 -13.38 22.85
N LEU A 908 -21.25 -12.58 22.61
CA LEU A 908 -22.05 -12.63 21.38
C LEU A 908 -21.38 -11.93 20.21
N ASP A 909 -20.69 -10.84 20.51
CA ASP A 909 -19.85 -10.09 19.58
C ASP A 909 -18.76 -10.99 18.97
N MET A 910 -18.13 -11.83 19.80
CA MET A 910 -17.13 -12.82 19.38
C MET A 910 -17.70 -14.00 18.59
N LEU A 911 -18.95 -14.40 18.87
CA LEU A 911 -19.63 -15.49 18.15
C LEU A 911 -20.04 -15.06 16.74
N ALA A 912 -20.57 -13.85 16.59
CA ALA A 912 -20.91 -13.26 15.28
C ALA A 912 -19.69 -13.15 14.35
N PHE A 913 -18.54 -12.72 14.90
CA PHE A 913 -17.27 -12.66 14.18
C PHE A 913 -16.84 -14.03 13.63
N SER A 914 -17.00 -15.09 14.43
CA SER A 914 -16.58 -16.44 14.04
C SER A 914 -17.42 -17.06 12.91
N ASP A 915 -18.71 -16.76 12.84
CA ASP A 915 -19.61 -17.30 11.81
C ASP A 915 -19.43 -16.62 10.44
N ILE A 916 -19.14 -15.31 10.43
CA ILE A 916 -18.91 -14.53 9.19
C ILE A 916 -17.60 -14.93 8.51
N TRP A 917 -16.55 -15.20 9.29
CA TRP A 917 -15.25 -15.65 8.78
C TRP A 917 -15.35 -16.99 8.03
N LEU A 918 -16.19 -17.92 8.51
CA LEU A 918 -16.38 -19.24 7.93
C LEU A 918 -17.11 -19.25 6.57
N ILE A 919 -17.80 -18.17 6.20
CA ILE A 919 -18.70 -18.13 5.03
C ILE A 919 -18.07 -17.41 3.83
N SER A 920 -17.24 -16.41 4.09
CA SER A 920 -16.47 -15.69 3.07
C SER A 920 -15.49 -16.61 2.32
N ALA A 921 -15.05 -17.71 2.94
CA ALA A 921 -14.15 -18.69 2.33
C ALA A 921 -14.79 -19.55 1.22
N ASN A 922 -16.13 -19.57 1.08
CA ASN A 922 -16.83 -20.53 0.20
C ASN A 922 -17.43 -19.96 -1.10
N LYS A 923 -17.33 -18.64 -1.39
CA LYS A 923 -18.14 -17.99 -2.43
C LYS A 923 -17.42 -17.24 -3.59
N ASN A 924 -16.10 -17.11 -3.62
CA ASN A 924 -15.43 -16.23 -4.61
C ASN A 924 -14.83 -16.96 -5.85
N SER A 925 -14.92 -16.32 -7.02
CA SER A 925 -14.61 -16.81 -8.38
C SER A 925 -13.14 -16.69 -8.84
N TRP A 926 -12.22 -16.22 -7.99
CA TRP A 926 -10.77 -16.32 -8.26
C TRP A 926 -10.26 -17.77 -8.29
N ALA A 927 -11.11 -18.73 -7.90
CA ALA A 927 -10.87 -20.15 -8.06
C ALA A 927 -10.92 -20.65 -9.53
N GLY A 928 -11.28 -19.81 -10.51
CA GLY A 928 -11.52 -20.22 -11.90
C GLY A 928 -10.45 -19.86 -12.95
N PHE A 929 -9.50 -18.97 -12.65
CA PHE A 929 -8.53 -18.47 -13.65
C PHE A 929 -7.05 -18.77 -13.33
N ALA A 930 -6.77 -19.53 -12.27
CA ALA A 930 -5.44 -20.06 -12.00
C ALA A 930 -5.44 -21.58 -12.18
N ASP A 931 -5.24 -22.04 -13.42
CA ASP A 931 -4.82 -23.41 -13.72
C ASP A 931 -3.33 -23.38 -14.10
N PHE A 932 -2.46 -23.55 -13.10
CA PHE A 932 -1.02 -23.79 -13.29
C PHE A 932 -0.52 -25.02 -12.50
N SER A 933 -1.41 -25.96 -12.21
CA SER A 933 -1.08 -27.36 -11.96
C SER A 933 -2.36 -28.19 -12.11
N GLU A 934 -2.29 -29.39 -12.71
CA GLU A 934 -3.44 -30.24 -13.09
C GLU A 934 -4.37 -30.71 -11.93
N ASP A 935 -4.32 -30.09 -10.75
CA ASP A 935 -5.13 -30.38 -9.58
C ASP A 935 -6.21 -29.30 -9.38
N ARG A 936 -7.46 -29.72 -9.07
CA ARG A 936 -8.68 -28.89 -9.09
C ARG A 936 -8.80 -27.83 -7.98
N PHE A 937 -7.70 -27.41 -7.36
CA PHE A 937 -7.67 -26.49 -6.23
C PHE A 937 -6.46 -25.53 -6.28
N VAL A 938 -6.74 -24.22 -6.19
CA VAL A 938 -5.73 -23.16 -5.97
C VAL A 938 -5.12 -23.34 -4.57
N ASN A 939 -3.79 -23.33 -4.47
CA ASN A 939 -3.09 -23.56 -3.20
C ASN A 939 -1.95 -22.56 -2.95
N LEU A 940 -1.38 -22.61 -1.75
CA LEU A 940 -0.39 -21.65 -1.26
C LEU A 940 0.90 -21.61 -2.12
N LYS A 941 1.18 -22.66 -2.89
CA LYS A 941 2.36 -22.74 -3.78
C LYS A 941 2.22 -21.80 -4.99
N ASP A 942 1.00 -21.58 -5.45
CA ASP A 942 0.68 -20.66 -6.54
C ASP A 942 0.73 -19.20 -6.06
N PHE A 943 0.43 -18.97 -4.77
CA PHE A 943 0.49 -17.66 -4.12
C PHE A 943 1.92 -17.30 -3.65
N ALA A 944 2.71 -18.26 -3.20
CA ALA A 944 4.12 -18.07 -2.83
C ALA A 944 4.98 -17.63 -4.03
N ARG A 945 4.66 -18.08 -5.26
CA ARG A 945 5.30 -17.58 -6.49
C ARG A 945 4.98 -16.13 -6.80
N LEU A 946 3.75 -15.70 -6.50
CA LEU A 946 3.30 -14.31 -6.68
C LEU A 946 3.88 -13.39 -5.58
N ALA A 947 3.97 -13.89 -4.35
CA ALA A 947 4.56 -13.18 -3.22
C ALA A 947 6.08 -13.05 -3.33
N LEU A 948 6.77 -14.07 -3.85
CA LEU A 948 8.19 -13.99 -4.17
C LEU A 948 8.44 -12.93 -5.25
N PHE A 949 7.64 -12.94 -6.34
CA PHE A 949 7.68 -11.92 -7.40
C PHE A 949 7.46 -10.48 -6.89
N TRP A 950 6.62 -10.29 -5.87
CA TRP A 950 6.40 -8.98 -5.23
C TRP A 950 7.48 -8.58 -4.21
N TYR A 951 8.10 -9.55 -3.53
CA TYR A 951 9.11 -9.28 -2.51
C TYR A 951 10.47 -8.96 -3.12
N THR A 952 10.82 -9.59 -4.26
CA THR A 952 12.07 -9.31 -4.97
C THR A 952 12.07 -7.91 -5.60
N TYR A 953 10.93 -7.44 -6.12
CA TYR A 953 10.80 -6.11 -6.75
C TYR A 953 10.67 -4.94 -5.75
N ALA A 954 10.42 -5.22 -4.46
CA ALA A 954 10.35 -4.20 -3.41
C ALA A 954 11.69 -4.01 -2.66
N ALA A 955 12.68 -4.84 -2.99
CA ALA A 955 14.03 -4.81 -2.42
C ALA A 955 15.09 -4.31 -3.43
N GLU A 956 14.73 -4.14 -4.70
CA GLU A 956 15.34 -3.19 -5.65
C GLU A 956 14.66 -1.83 -5.50
#